data_AF-A0A5C4RPE0-F1
#
_entry.id   AF-A0A5C4RPE0-F1
#
_cell.length_a   1.000
_cell.length_b   1.000
_cell.length_c   1.000
_cell.angle_alpha   90.00
_cell.angle_beta   90.00
_cell.angle_gamma   90.00
#
_symmetry.space_group_name_H-M   'P 1'
#
loop_
_entity.id
_entity.type
_entity.pdbx_description
1 polymer ?
#
loop_
_entity_poly.entity_id
_entity_poly.type
_entity_poly.pdbx_seq_one_letter_code
_entity_poly.pdbx_strand_id
1 'polypeptide(L)'
;MDSARLDALVTWIGQHPIAAGLVIFLIAFGDALVIVGVAIPAVPLLFAVGTMVGLGHVDGLYALVCASLGAFFGDGISFWVGHRYGAQLRQRWPFYKHPQWLERGEITFRRHGMKSIVMARYIGAIRPFVPAIAGMLKMRLRQYVPASGLAAVIWSATFLAPGWVFGTSLELVAAVAGRLAVVLAVVLALVALIWATVFYTWRWLGAHTTEMIERALAWSHRHPVLGKYSEALIDPNRPESASLLLLGVVLLAAGWGFFTILISVGGGSAPSQLDLAVHQAMFGLRNPLADTAMAFLATLGDVAVLTPAVLGVFAWLWWRKRHAAAWHWLAAPAFALVLTWFLGYLLDMPKPPASTAVLGFSFPSATVTMATVVYGFFAVLIARELPGRRRVWPYVVAALAVTLLGFARLYLGAHWLSDVLAGILLGLLWIAALGIAYRRRVVRSFWVRPTATIFFVAIIGMAVWHGSRSADETLVRFDPPLVRAPLSADAWWQQDWQQGLPARRNELHGGDAWPLNVQLAGPLDGVRARLLLSGWENYRTGGWHGLLQTLDKGATPETLPVLPATHQGRSEALVMVRAGATPGRMTVLRLWAAPVKLEPGDEPLWIGTVQELQFTRRLDFFSFWQAQPDEDALLDGLRADLHGMETALGPRDDDGQRVLRLRTAAPGGG
;
A
#
# COMPACT_ATOMS: atom_id res chain seq x y z
N MET A 1 6.71 -6.56 17.42
CA MET A 1 6.87 -8.01 17.61
C MET A 1 8.34 -8.27 17.35
N ASP A 2 9.11 -8.58 18.37
CA ASP A 2 10.57 -8.66 18.28
C ASP A 2 10.96 -9.73 17.25
N SER A 3 11.77 -9.35 16.25
CA SER A 3 12.26 -10.24 15.19
C SER A 3 12.84 -11.54 15.77
N ALA A 4 13.56 -11.43 16.88
CA ALA A 4 14.12 -12.57 17.62
C ALA A 4 13.08 -13.64 18.03
N ARG A 5 11.84 -13.26 18.35
CA ARG A 5 10.78 -14.24 18.68
C ARG A 5 10.23 -14.91 17.44
N LEU A 6 10.13 -14.18 16.33
CA LEU A 6 9.72 -14.72 15.03
C LEU A 6 10.77 -15.70 14.51
N ASP A 7 12.05 -15.33 14.59
CA ASP A 7 13.19 -16.15 14.17
C ASP A 7 13.32 -17.41 15.04
N ALA A 8 13.11 -17.30 16.36
CA ALA A 8 13.08 -18.44 17.26
C ALA A 8 11.91 -19.40 16.93
N LEU A 9 10.75 -18.86 16.57
CA LEU A 9 9.56 -19.65 16.23
C LEU A 9 9.73 -20.35 14.88
N VAL A 10 10.29 -19.66 13.87
CA VAL A 10 10.66 -20.22 12.56
C VAL A 10 11.73 -21.31 12.70
N THR A 11 12.76 -21.07 13.50
CA THR A 11 13.84 -22.02 13.77
C THR A 11 13.32 -23.24 14.53
N TRP A 12 12.44 -23.05 15.53
CA TRP A 12 11.81 -24.14 16.26
C TRP A 12 10.91 -25.01 15.36
N ILE A 13 10.16 -24.40 14.43
CA ILE A 13 9.35 -25.09 13.42
C ILE A 13 10.24 -25.94 12.50
N GLY A 14 11.36 -25.37 12.03
CA GLY A 14 12.32 -26.10 11.19
C GLY A 14 12.99 -27.27 11.91
N GLN A 15 13.23 -27.15 13.23
CA GLN A 15 13.82 -28.20 14.05
C GLN A 15 12.82 -29.30 14.47
N HIS A 16 11.51 -29.02 14.46
CA HIS A 16 10.46 -29.96 14.88
C HIS A 16 9.39 -30.18 13.79
N PRO A 17 9.74 -30.80 12.65
CA PRO A 17 8.84 -30.97 11.51
C PRO A 17 7.57 -31.77 11.85
N ILE A 18 7.65 -32.74 12.77
CA ILE A 18 6.49 -33.52 13.24
C ILE A 18 5.51 -32.63 14.03
N ALA A 19 6.02 -31.72 14.87
CA ALA A 19 5.19 -30.80 15.63
C ALA A 19 4.50 -29.78 14.70
N ALA A 20 5.19 -29.33 13.65
CA ALA A 20 4.61 -28.48 12.61
C ALA A 20 3.44 -29.18 11.91
N GLY A 21 3.60 -30.45 11.52
CA GLY A 21 2.53 -31.26 10.94
C GLY A 21 1.30 -31.40 11.85
N LEU A 22 1.53 -31.60 13.15
CA LEU A 22 0.45 -31.67 14.14
C LEU A 22 -0.32 -30.34 14.27
N VAL A 23 0.38 -29.21 14.27
CA VAL A 23 -0.26 -27.89 14.31
C VAL A 23 -1.09 -27.64 13.06
N ILE A 24 -0.56 -27.96 11.87
CA ILE A 24 -1.28 -27.85 10.59
C ILE A 24 -2.54 -28.71 10.61
N PHE A 25 -2.43 -29.94 11.12
CA PHE A 25 -3.56 -30.84 11.31
C PHE A 25 -4.61 -30.23 12.24
N LEU A 26 -4.22 -29.71 13.40
CA LEU A 26 -5.14 -29.13 14.39
C LEU A 26 -5.86 -27.88 13.86
N ILE A 27 -5.17 -27.03 13.08
CA ILE A 27 -5.77 -25.86 12.43
C ILE A 27 -6.88 -26.31 11.46
N ALA A 28 -6.56 -27.25 10.56
CA ALA A 28 -7.52 -27.74 9.57
C ALA A 28 -8.67 -28.56 10.21
N PHE A 29 -8.35 -29.31 11.26
CA PHE A 29 -9.32 -30.08 12.04
C PHE A 29 -10.31 -29.17 12.76
N GLY A 30 -9.81 -28.14 13.47
CA GLY A 30 -10.65 -27.18 14.17
C GLY A 30 -11.55 -26.38 13.23
N ASP A 31 -11.06 -26.05 12.03
CA ASP A 31 -11.85 -25.38 10.99
C ASP A 31 -13.03 -26.22 10.47
N ALA A 32 -12.82 -27.53 10.36
CA ALA A 32 -13.82 -28.47 9.86
C ALA A 32 -14.83 -28.91 10.95
N LEU A 33 -14.56 -28.61 12.23
CA LEU A 33 -15.48 -28.88 13.32
C LEU A 33 -16.69 -27.93 13.33
N VAL A 34 -17.87 -28.51 13.53
CA VAL A 34 -19.11 -27.76 13.67
C VAL A 34 -18.99 -26.80 14.86
N ILE A 35 -19.44 -25.55 14.68
CA ILE A 35 -19.33 -24.43 15.65
C ILE A 35 -17.89 -23.92 15.86
N VAL A 36 -16.92 -24.80 16.13
CA VAL A 36 -15.52 -24.41 16.37
C VAL A 36 -14.90 -23.74 15.14
N GLY A 37 -15.23 -24.24 13.94
CA GLY A 37 -14.75 -23.67 12.68
C GLY A 37 -15.21 -22.25 12.38
N VAL A 38 -16.18 -21.71 13.12
CA VAL A 38 -16.56 -20.28 13.02
C VAL A 38 -15.55 -19.40 13.74
N ALA A 39 -14.88 -19.91 14.78
CA ALA A 39 -13.93 -19.15 15.59
C ALA A 39 -12.50 -19.18 15.05
N ILE A 40 -12.12 -20.23 14.30
CA ILE A 40 -10.76 -20.43 13.82
C ILE A 40 -10.59 -19.77 12.43
N PRO A 41 -9.70 -18.77 12.28
CA PRO A 41 -9.43 -18.14 11.00
C PRO A 41 -8.48 -19.02 10.17
N ALA A 42 -8.96 -20.14 9.63
CA ALA A 42 -8.11 -21.12 8.96
C ALA A 42 -7.45 -20.61 7.67
N VAL A 43 -8.10 -19.70 6.95
CA VAL A 43 -7.58 -19.14 5.69
C VAL A 43 -6.24 -18.41 5.87
N PRO A 44 -6.12 -17.41 6.76
CA PRO A 44 -4.83 -16.75 6.98
C PRO A 44 -3.79 -17.69 7.62
N LEU A 45 -4.21 -18.64 8.46
CA LEU A 45 -3.30 -19.61 9.07
C LEU A 45 -2.70 -20.57 8.04
N LEU A 46 -3.52 -21.13 7.13
CA LEU A 46 -3.03 -21.99 6.06
C LEU A 46 -2.23 -21.23 5.00
N PHE A 47 -2.56 -19.96 4.76
CA PHE A 47 -1.71 -19.10 3.93
C PHE A 47 -0.31 -18.98 4.55
N ALA A 48 -0.21 -18.70 5.86
CA ALA A 48 1.07 -18.61 6.56
C ALA A 48 1.85 -19.93 6.54
N VAL A 49 1.17 -21.07 6.75
CA VAL A 49 1.77 -22.40 6.59
C VAL A 49 2.29 -22.61 5.16
N GLY A 50 1.50 -22.23 4.15
CA GLY A 50 1.93 -22.25 2.76
C GLY A 50 3.20 -21.41 2.55
N THR A 51 3.27 -20.22 3.13
CA THR A 51 4.48 -19.37 3.06
C THR A 51 5.70 -20.07 3.64
N MET A 52 5.56 -20.75 4.78
CA MET A 52 6.64 -21.54 5.38
C MET A 52 7.10 -22.71 4.49
N VAL A 53 6.16 -23.35 3.79
CA VAL A 53 6.48 -24.36 2.76
C VAL A 53 7.28 -23.74 1.62
N GLY A 54 6.87 -22.55 1.15
CA GLY A 54 7.56 -21.85 0.07
C GLY A 54 8.96 -21.35 0.43
N LEU A 55 9.20 -21.03 1.70
CA LEU A 55 10.52 -20.69 2.24
C LEU A 55 11.40 -21.93 2.47
N GLY A 56 10.90 -23.14 2.22
CA GLY A 56 11.66 -24.39 2.40
C GLY A 56 11.75 -24.89 3.84
N HIS A 57 11.03 -24.28 4.80
CA HIS A 57 11.03 -24.70 6.20
C HIS A 57 10.17 -25.93 6.48
N VAL A 58 9.20 -26.23 5.61
CA VAL A 58 8.27 -27.37 5.75
C VAL A 58 8.10 -28.05 4.38
N ASP A 59 8.14 -29.38 4.34
CA ASP A 59 7.84 -30.12 3.11
C ASP A 59 6.38 -29.91 2.66
N GLY A 60 6.20 -29.57 1.38
CA GLY A 60 4.89 -29.19 0.86
C GLY A 60 3.91 -30.35 0.76
N LEU A 61 4.39 -31.55 0.44
CA LEU A 61 3.54 -32.75 0.40
C LEU A 61 3.10 -33.13 1.81
N TYR A 62 4.01 -33.05 2.78
CA TYR A 62 3.72 -33.29 4.18
C TYR A 62 2.66 -32.33 4.74
N ALA A 63 2.83 -31.02 4.51
CA ALA A 63 1.85 -30.01 4.92
C ALA A 63 0.46 -30.25 4.28
N LEU A 64 0.43 -30.58 2.99
CA LEU A 64 -0.81 -30.89 2.28
C LEU A 64 -1.52 -32.12 2.85
N VAL A 65 -0.78 -33.19 3.15
CA VAL A 65 -1.34 -34.42 3.74
C VAL A 65 -1.87 -34.15 5.15
N CYS A 66 -1.11 -33.46 6.01
CA CYS A 66 -1.53 -33.11 7.36
C CYS A 66 -2.80 -32.24 7.37
N ALA A 67 -2.85 -31.20 6.54
CA ALA A 67 -4.04 -30.35 6.40
C ALA A 67 -5.25 -31.12 5.88
N SER A 68 -5.05 -31.98 4.87
CA SER A 68 -6.11 -32.80 4.29
C SER A 68 -6.68 -33.80 5.29
N LEU A 69 -5.83 -34.46 6.07
CA LEU A 69 -6.26 -35.38 7.12
C LEU A 69 -7.01 -34.64 8.23
N GLY A 70 -6.50 -33.50 8.70
CA GLY A 70 -7.17 -32.69 9.71
C GLY A 70 -8.58 -32.28 9.28
N ALA A 71 -8.68 -31.71 8.07
CA ALA A 71 -9.96 -31.30 7.50
C ALA A 71 -10.93 -32.47 7.25
N PHE A 72 -10.41 -33.65 6.89
CA PHE A 72 -11.21 -34.86 6.69
C PHE A 72 -11.76 -35.43 8.00
N PHE A 73 -10.92 -35.54 9.04
CA PHE A 73 -11.37 -36.03 10.35
C PHE A 73 -12.32 -35.06 11.05
N GLY A 74 -12.08 -33.74 10.94
CA GLY A 74 -12.99 -32.73 11.48
C GLY A 74 -14.38 -32.79 10.81
N ASP A 75 -14.40 -32.92 9.49
CA ASP A 75 -15.63 -33.16 8.71
C ASP A 75 -16.34 -34.44 9.17
N GLY A 76 -15.59 -35.53 9.37
CA GLY A 76 -16.12 -36.80 9.84
C GLY A 76 -16.81 -36.70 11.20
N ILE A 77 -16.21 -35.99 12.15
CA ILE A 77 -16.81 -35.73 13.48
C ILE A 77 -18.06 -34.87 13.33
N SER A 78 -18.00 -33.80 12.55
CA SER A 78 -19.15 -32.92 12.28
C SER A 78 -20.32 -33.68 11.64
N PHE A 79 -20.03 -34.56 10.68
CA PHE A 79 -21.00 -35.46 10.08
C PHE A 79 -21.62 -36.41 11.11
N TRP A 80 -20.80 -37.04 11.95
CA TRP A 80 -21.27 -37.94 12.99
C TRP A 80 -22.17 -37.24 14.02
N VAL A 81 -21.79 -36.03 14.45
CA VAL A 81 -22.60 -35.18 15.34
C VAL A 81 -23.96 -34.88 14.69
N GLY A 82 -23.96 -34.51 13.41
CA GLY A 82 -25.19 -34.28 12.64
C GLY A 82 -26.06 -35.53 12.53
N HIS A 83 -25.45 -36.71 12.35
CA HIS A 83 -26.15 -37.98 12.23
C HIS A 83 -26.76 -38.45 13.56
N ARG A 84 -26.03 -38.30 14.66
CA ARG A 84 -26.44 -38.75 16.00
C ARG A 84 -27.48 -37.83 16.64
N TYR A 85 -27.27 -36.51 16.53
CA TYR A 85 -28.06 -35.49 17.24
C TYR A 85 -28.99 -34.70 16.32
N GLY A 86 -29.20 -35.13 15.08
CA GLY A 86 -29.81 -34.29 14.05
C GLY A 86 -31.21 -33.73 14.35
N ALA A 87 -32.05 -34.42 15.13
CA ALA A 87 -33.34 -33.87 15.56
C ALA A 87 -33.18 -32.75 16.61
N GLN A 88 -32.22 -32.91 17.53
CA GLN A 88 -31.94 -31.95 18.61
C GLN A 88 -31.13 -30.75 18.11
N LEU A 89 -30.27 -30.95 17.11
CA LEU A 89 -29.42 -29.89 16.54
C LEU A 89 -30.25 -28.80 15.85
N ARG A 90 -31.43 -29.14 15.30
CA ARG A 90 -32.37 -28.17 14.71
C ARG A 90 -32.88 -27.12 15.70
N GLN A 91 -32.95 -27.49 16.98
CA GLN A 91 -33.44 -26.62 18.06
C GLN A 91 -32.29 -25.85 18.74
N ARG A 92 -31.03 -26.09 18.36
CA ARG A 92 -29.86 -25.45 18.94
C ARG A 92 -29.24 -24.41 18.01
N TRP A 93 -28.55 -23.44 18.59
CA TRP A 93 -27.81 -22.44 17.84
C TRP A 93 -26.72 -23.11 16.99
N PRO A 94 -26.49 -22.75 15.72
CA PRO A 94 -27.14 -21.67 14.93
C PRO A 94 -28.33 -22.12 14.07
N PHE A 95 -28.69 -23.41 14.06
CA PHE A 95 -29.69 -23.96 13.15
C PHE A 95 -31.12 -23.46 13.39
N TYR A 96 -31.53 -23.17 14.63
CA TYR A 96 -32.86 -22.60 14.90
C TYR A 96 -33.01 -21.16 14.35
N LYS A 97 -31.90 -20.40 14.29
CA LYS A 97 -31.89 -19.00 13.84
C LYS A 97 -31.82 -18.89 12.32
N HIS A 98 -31.29 -19.92 11.65
CA HIS A 98 -31.11 -19.96 10.20
C HIS A 98 -31.67 -21.26 9.57
N PRO A 99 -32.99 -21.49 9.65
CA PRO A 99 -33.63 -22.71 9.11
C PRO A 99 -33.43 -22.86 7.60
N GLN A 100 -33.31 -21.75 6.87
CA GLN A 100 -33.00 -21.70 5.44
C GLN A 100 -31.71 -22.43 5.03
N TRP A 101 -30.74 -22.62 5.94
CA TRP A 101 -29.52 -23.38 5.63
C TRP A 101 -29.79 -24.88 5.47
N LEU A 102 -30.72 -25.41 6.26
CA LEU A 102 -31.16 -26.81 6.17
C LEU A 102 -31.95 -27.04 4.88
N GLU A 103 -32.88 -26.14 4.56
CA GLU A 103 -33.72 -26.23 3.37
C GLU A 103 -32.90 -26.11 2.07
N ARG A 104 -31.97 -25.14 2.00
CA ARG A 104 -31.03 -25.02 0.88
C ARG A 104 -30.10 -26.21 0.79
N GLY A 105 -29.58 -26.67 1.93
CA GLY A 105 -28.76 -27.88 2.00
C GLY A 105 -29.50 -29.06 1.38
N GLU A 106 -30.74 -29.32 1.80
CA GLU A 106 -31.55 -30.42 1.27
C GLU A 106 -31.78 -30.32 -0.24
N ILE A 107 -32.13 -29.14 -0.77
CA ILE A 107 -32.31 -28.92 -2.22
C ILE A 107 -30.99 -29.16 -2.97
N THR A 108 -29.87 -28.64 -2.46
CA THR A 108 -28.57 -28.76 -3.11
C THR A 108 -28.02 -30.19 -3.06
N PHE A 109 -28.19 -30.90 -1.94
CA PHE A 109 -27.82 -32.32 -1.81
C PHE A 109 -28.67 -33.21 -2.72
N ARG A 110 -29.99 -32.96 -2.82
CA ARG A 110 -30.88 -33.70 -3.74
C ARG A 110 -30.52 -33.47 -5.21
N ARG A 111 -30.14 -32.25 -5.60
CA ARG A 111 -29.81 -31.91 -7.01
C ARG A 111 -28.40 -32.32 -7.44
N HIS A 112 -27.39 -32.17 -6.58
CA HIS A 112 -25.98 -32.29 -6.97
C HIS A 112 -25.19 -33.38 -6.22
N GLY A 113 -25.80 -34.07 -5.24
CA GLY A 113 -25.20 -35.22 -4.55
C GLY A 113 -23.79 -34.93 -4.02
N MET A 114 -22.81 -35.75 -4.40
CA MET A 114 -21.41 -35.61 -3.97
C MET A 114 -20.76 -34.26 -4.36
N LYS A 115 -21.15 -33.66 -5.50
CA LYS A 115 -20.58 -32.38 -5.97
C LYS A 115 -20.91 -31.22 -5.01
N SER A 116 -22.04 -31.33 -4.30
CA SER A 116 -22.45 -30.30 -3.33
C SER A 116 -21.52 -30.20 -2.13
N ILE A 117 -20.92 -31.32 -1.68
CA ILE A 117 -19.99 -31.35 -0.55
C ILE A 117 -18.73 -30.55 -0.89
N VAL A 118 -18.20 -30.75 -2.10
CA VAL A 118 -17.01 -30.04 -2.60
C VAL A 118 -17.31 -28.54 -2.75
N MET A 119 -18.42 -28.18 -3.39
CA MET A 119 -18.75 -26.77 -3.64
C MET A 119 -19.07 -25.99 -2.36
N ALA A 120 -19.74 -26.62 -1.39
CA ALA A 120 -20.17 -25.94 -0.18
C ALA A 120 -19.00 -25.59 0.76
N ARG A 121 -17.81 -26.21 0.59
CA ARG A 121 -16.57 -25.81 1.27
C ARG A 121 -16.06 -24.41 0.89
N TYR A 122 -16.52 -23.84 -0.21
CA TYR A 122 -16.14 -22.48 -0.63
C TYR A 122 -17.15 -21.40 -0.21
N ILE A 123 -18.22 -21.79 0.50
CA ILE A 123 -19.27 -20.88 0.95
C ILE A 123 -19.01 -20.52 2.42
N GLY A 124 -18.26 -19.44 2.63
CA GLY A 124 -17.59 -19.11 3.90
C GLY A 124 -18.44 -19.25 5.16
N ALA A 125 -19.61 -18.61 5.24
CA ALA A 125 -20.41 -18.61 6.48
C ALA A 125 -21.08 -19.96 6.81
N ILE A 126 -21.19 -20.87 5.83
CA ILE A 126 -21.98 -22.10 5.97
C ILE A 126 -21.07 -23.34 6.01
N ARG A 127 -19.82 -23.24 5.54
CA ARG A 127 -18.86 -24.35 5.39
C ARG A 127 -18.79 -25.29 6.61
N PRO A 128 -18.56 -24.83 7.85
CA PRO A 128 -18.41 -25.74 9.01
C PRO A 128 -19.67 -26.53 9.34
N PHE A 129 -20.83 -26.10 8.82
CA PHE A 129 -22.12 -26.74 9.06
C PHE A 129 -22.50 -27.76 7.99
N VAL A 130 -21.87 -27.74 6.82
CA VAL A 130 -22.20 -28.63 5.70
C VAL A 130 -22.08 -30.11 6.06
N PRO A 131 -20.99 -30.59 6.70
CA PRO A 131 -20.89 -31.97 7.17
C PRO A 131 -22.03 -32.37 8.12
N ALA A 132 -22.34 -31.50 9.08
CA ALA A 132 -23.40 -31.74 10.05
C ALA A 132 -24.78 -31.83 9.37
N ILE A 133 -25.07 -30.94 8.42
CA ILE A 133 -26.32 -30.98 7.63
C ILE A 133 -26.42 -32.28 6.83
N ALA A 134 -25.32 -32.73 6.19
CA ALA A 134 -25.29 -34.01 5.49
C ALA A 134 -25.56 -35.21 6.42
N GLY A 135 -25.04 -35.17 7.64
CA GLY A 135 -25.32 -36.15 8.70
C GLY A 135 -26.79 -36.16 9.13
N MET A 136 -27.38 -34.97 9.32
CA MET A 136 -28.80 -34.78 9.67
C MET A 136 -29.74 -35.33 8.61
N LEU A 137 -29.35 -35.25 7.33
CA LEU A 137 -30.09 -35.81 6.19
C LEU A 137 -29.84 -37.32 6.01
N LYS A 138 -29.08 -37.96 6.90
CA LYS A 138 -28.74 -39.39 6.87
C LYS A 138 -28.13 -39.84 5.54
N MET A 139 -27.25 -39.02 4.97
CA MET A 139 -26.50 -39.38 3.77
C MET A 139 -25.67 -40.65 4.03
N ARG A 140 -25.59 -41.57 3.06
CA ARG A 140 -24.86 -42.84 3.22
C ARG A 140 -23.36 -42.58 3.35
N LEU A 141 -22.71 -43.18 4.35
CA LEU A 141 -21.29 -42.97 4.64
C LEU A 141 -20.37 -43.27 3.43
N ARG A 142 -20.74 -44.29 2.64
CA ARG A 142 -20.04 -44.66 1.39
C ARG A 142 -20.05 -43.57 0.31
N GLN A 143 -21.03 -42.68 0.33
CA GLN A 143 -21.10 -41.53 -0.59
C GLN A 143 -20.40 -40.31 -0.01
N TYR A 144 -20.46 -40.15 1.32
CA TYR A 144 -19.89 -38.99 2.00
C TYR A 144 -18.36 -39.03 2.10
N VAL A 145 -17.79 -40.16 2.53
CA VAL A 145 -16.33 -40.32 2.74
C VAL A 145 -15.49 -39.96 1.51
N PRO A 146 -15.73 -40.54 0.30
CA PRO A 146 -14.92 -40.20 -0.86
C PRO A 146 -15.10 -38.73 -1.29
N ALA A 147 -16.30 -38.18 -1.15
CA ALA A 147 -16.58 -36.77 -1.47
C ALA A 147 -15.89 -35.81 -0.50
N SER A 148 -15.93 -36.08 0.81
CA SER A 148 -15.27 -35.27 1.85
C SER A 148 -13.75 -35.36 1.75
N GLY A 149 -13.20 -36.55 1.45
CA GLY A 149 -11.76 -36.73 1.23
C GLY A 149 -11.25 -35.92 0.04
N LEU A 150 -11.91 -36.04 -1.12
CA LEU A 150 -11.56 -35.23 -2.29
C LEU A 150 -11.69 -33.73 -2.00
N ALA A 151 -12.77 -33.33 -1.31
CA ALA A 151 -12.98 -31.93 -0.95
C ALA A 151 -11.92 -31.41 0.03
N ALA A 152 -11.44 -32.24 0.96
CA ALA A 152 -10.39 -31.88 1.92
C ALA A 152 -9.04 -31.66 1.24
N VAL A 153 -8.69 -32.51 0.26
CA VAL A 153 -7.45 -32.37 -0.52
C VAL A 153 -7.49 -31.11 -1.39
N ILE A 154 -8.56 -30.93 -2.16
CA ILE A 154 -8.70 -29.74 -3.03
C ILE A 154 -8.69 -28.46 -2.18
N TRP A 155 -9.41 -28.45 -1.06
CA TRP A 155 -9.44 -27.31 -0.15
C TRP A 155 -8.05 -27.00 0.42
N SER A 156 -7.35 -28.01 0.95
CA SER A 156 -6.00 -27.83 1.51
C SER A 156 -5.03 -27.29 0.47
N ALA A 157 -5.05 -27.85 -0.76
CA ALA A 157 -4.25 -27.35 -1.86
C ALA A 157 -4.61 -25.90 -2.24
N THR A 158 -5.90 -25.57 -2.29
CA THR A 158 -6.36 -24.20 -2.65
C THR A 158 -5.85 -23.16 -1.65
N PHE A 159 -5.85 -23.47 -0.35
CA PHE A 159 -5.47 -22.50 0.68
C PHE A 159 -3.97 -22.49 1.01
N LEU A 160 -3.26 -23.60 0.79
CA LEU A 160 -1.80 -23.65 0.92
C LEU A 160 -1.09 -23.05 -0.32
N ALA A 161 -1.61 -23.26 -1.53
CA ALA A 161 -0.91 -22.88 -2.76
C ALA A 161 -0.58 -21.37 -2.89
N PRO A 162 -1.49 -20.41 -2.58
CA PRO A 162 -1.15 -18.99 -2.64
C PRO A 162 -0.02 -18.63 -1.68
N GLY A 163 -0.04 -19.22 -0.47
CA GLY A 163 1.01 -19.04 0.51
C GLY A 163 2.33 -19.66 0.04
N TRP A 164 2.30 -20.85 -0.55
CA TRP A 164 3.47 -21.54 -1.10
C TRP A 164 4.13 -20.72 -2.20
N VAL A 165 3.36 -20.29 -3.20
CA VAL A 165 3.85 -19.42 -4.27
C VAL A 165 4.44 -18.13 -3.68
N PHE A 166 3.73 -17.51 -2.73
CA PHE A 166 4.21 -16.31 -2.04
C PHE A 166 5.55 -16.55 -1.33
N GLY A 167 5.69 -17.63 -0.56
CA GLY A 167 6.92 -18.00 0.13
C GLY A 167 8.09 -18.23 -0.82
N THR A 168 7.88 -18.95 -1.92
CA THR A 168 8.91 -19.16 -2.94
C THR A 168 9.35 -17.87 -3.63
N SER A 169 8.46 -16.85 -3.62
CA SER A 169 8.71 -15.53 -4.19
C SER A 169 9.22 -14.49 -3.20
N LEU A 170 9.23 -14.77 -1.88
CA LEU A 170 9.64 -13.80 -0.87
C LEU A 170 11.11 -13.42 -0.97
N GLU A 171 12.00 -14.40 -1.17
CA GLU A 171 13.43 -14.13 -1.45
C GLU A 171 13.60 -13.31 -2.74
N LEU A 172 12.73 -13.52 -3.74
CA LEU A 172 12.76 -12.79 -5.01
C LEU A 172 12.24 -11.35 -4.87
N VAL A 173 11.18 -11.16 -4.09
CA VAL A 173 10.63 -9.84 -3.78
C VAL A 173 11.59 -9.07 -2.86
N ALA A 174 12.26 -9.74 -1.92
CA ALA A 174 13.30 -9.13 -1.10
C ALA A 174 14.48 -8.66 -1.97
N ALA A 175 14.98 -9.52 -2.87
CA ALA A 175 16.11 -9.20 -3.76
C ALA A 175 15.84 -8.08 -4.78
N VAL A 176 14.58 -7.87 -5.18
CA VAL A 176 14.22 -6.98 -6.28
C VAL A 176 13.42 -5.74 -5.83
N ALA A 177 12.61 -5.86 -4.79
CA ALA A 177 11.50 -4.95 -4.56
C ALA A 177 10.99 -4.90 -3.10
N GLY A 178 11.81 -5.20 -2.09
CA GLY A 178 11.33 -5.32 -0.69
C GLY A 178 10.54 -4.09 -0.23
N ARG A 179 11.05 -2.89 -0.52
CA ARG A 179 10.36 -1.61 -0.23
C ARG A 179 9.09 -1.41 -1.05
N LEU A 180 9.12 -1.73 -2.34
CA LEU A 180 7.93 -1.64 -3.21
C LEU A 180 6.83 -2.57 -2.71
N ALA A 181 7.16 -3.78 -2.26
CA ALA A 181 6.19 -4.71 -1.69
C ALA A 181 5.57 -4.17 -0.40
N VAL A 182 6.36 -3.54 0.48
CA VAL A 182 5.83 -2.85 1.67
C VAL A 182 4.90 -1.70 1.27
N VAL A 183 5.30 -0.86 0.30
CA VAL A 183 4.44 0.23 -0.20
C VAL A 183 3.13 -0.31 -0.75
N LEU A 184 3.17 -1.33 -1.61
CA LEU A 184 1.97 -1.97 -2.16
C LEU A 184 1.10 -2.58 -1.07
N ALA A 185 1.69 -3.26 -0.08
CA ALA A 185 0.96 -3.84 1.05
C ALA A 185 0.28 -2.76 1.89
N VAL A 186 0.97 -1.65 2.19
CA VAL A 186 0.41 -0.50 2.92
C VAL A 186 -0.73 0.13 2.11
N VAL A 187 -0.56 0.37 0.81
CA VAL A 187 -1.60 0.91 -0.06
C VAL A 187 -2.81 -0.01 -0.11
N LEU A 188 -2.63 -1.32 -0.28
CA LEU A 188 -3.72 -2.30 -0.28
C LEU A 188 -4.43 -2.36 1.08
N ALA A 189 -3.69 -2.30 2.18
CA ALA A 189 -4.25 -2.26 3.52
C ALA A 189 -5.08 -0.98 3.74
N LEU A 190 -4.60 0.18 3.28
CA LEU A 190 -5.34 1.44 3.32
C LEU A 190 -6.63 1.36 2.49
N VAL A 191 -6.55 0.85 1.26
CA VAL A 191 -7.73 0.66 0.38
C VAL A 191 -8.76 -0.26 1.05
N ALA A 192 -8.32 -1.39 1.61
CA ALA A 192 -9.18 -2.33 2.32
C ALA A 192 -9.80 -1.71 3.58
N LEU A 193 -9.01 -0.97 4.37
CA LEU A 193 -9.46 -0.30 5.58
C LEU A 193 -10.52 0.77 5.27
N ILE A 194 -10.30 1.59 4.24
CA ILE A 194 -11.27 2.63 3.82
C ILE A 194 -12.54 1.99 3.31
N TRP A 195 -12.42 0.99 2.43
CA TRP A 195 -13.56 0.27 1.92
C TRP A 195 -14.37 -0.34 3.06
N ALA A 196 -13.71 -1.02 4.00
CA ALA A 196 -14.35 -1.61 5.18
C ALA A 196 -14.99 -0.52 6.05
N THR A 197 -14.26 0.54 6.38
CA THR A 197 -14.76 1.63 7.24
C THR A 197 -16.00 2.27 6.63
N VAL A 198 -15.97 2.67 5.36
CA VAL A 198 -17.12 3.30 4.69
C VAL A 198 -18.28 2.32 4.56
N PHE A 199 -18.02 1.06 4.18
CA PHE A 199 -19.06 0.04 3.98
C PHE A 199 -19.73 -0.37 5.29
N TYR A 200 -18.95 -0.67 6.33
CA TYR A 200 -19.48 -1.05 7.64
C TYR A 200 -20.13 0.13 8.35
N THR A 201 -19.56 1.33 8.28
CA THR A 201 -20.19 2.55 8.82
C THR A 201 -21.54 2.79 8.15
N TRP A 202 -21.61 2.70 6.82
CA TRP A 202 -22.88 2.83 6.11
C TRP A 202 -23.90 1.75 6.53
N ARG A 203 -23.47 0.50 6.65
CA ARG A 203 -24.35 -0.61 7.05
C ARG A 203 -24.83 -0.49 8.49
N TRP A 204 -23.95 -0.05 9.39
CA TRP A 204 -24.26 0.21 10.79
C TRP A 204 -25.23 1.39 10.92
N LEU A 205 -24.95 2.51 10.24
CA LEU A 205 -25.85 3.65 10.23
C LEU A 205 -27.21 3.25 9.67
N GLY A 206 -27.27 2.60 8.51
CA GLY A 206 -28.54 2.18 7.92
C GLY A 206 -29.40 1.31 8.84
N ALA A 207 -28.78 0.52 9.74
CA ALA A 207 -29.49 -0.29 10.73
C ALA A 207 -29.95 0.53 11.96
N HIS A 208 -29.20 1.56 12.38
CA HIS A 208 -29.47 2.31 13.60
C HIS A 208 -30.07 3.71 13.36
N THR A 209 -30.22 4.15 12.11
CA THR A 209 -30.61 5.53 11.80
C THR A 209 -31.97 5.90 12.39
N THR A 210 -32.96 5.01 12.30
CA THR A 210 -34.30 5.26 12.85
C THR A 210 -34.24 5.45 14.36
N GLU A 211 -33.51 4.58 15.07
CA GLU A 211 -33.37 4.65 16.52
C GLU A 211 -32.55 5.87 16.98
N MET A 212 -31.50 6.24 16.23
CA MET A 212 -30.72 7.46 16.50
C MET A 212 -31.54 8.73 16.28
N ILE A 213 -32.36 8.78 15.22
CA ILE A 213 -33.29 9.89 14.95
C ILE A 213 -34.28 10.03 16.11
N GLU A 214 -34.90 8.93 16.53
CA GLU A 214 -35.86 8.92 17.64
C GLU A 214 -35.24 9.41 18.95
N ARG A 215 -34.02 8.94 19.28
CA ARG A 215 -33.29 9.41 20.47
C ARG A 215 -32.90 10.88 20.37
N ALA A 216 -32.43 11.33 19.21
CA ALA A 216 -32.05 12.73 18.98
C ALA A 216 -33.27 13.67 19.09
N LEU A 217 -34.40 13.27 18.52
CA LEU A 217 -35.68 13.98 18.68
C LEU A 217 -36.14 13.97 20.14
N ALA A 218 -36.13 12.83 20.81
CA ALA A 218 -36.51 12.73 22.22
C ALA A 218 -35.64 13.57 23.15
N TRP A 219 -34.31 13.61 22.91
CA TRP A 219 -33.40 14.50 23.63
C TRP A 219 -33.68 15.97 23.30
N SER A 220 -33.91 16.29 22.03
CA SER A 220 -34.16 17.68 21.63
C SER A 220 -35.48 18.23 22.14
N HIS A 221 -36.54 17.40 22.20
CA HIS A 221 -37.82 17.78 22.79
C HIS A 221 -37.73 18.01 24.31
N ARG A 222 -36.73 17.42 24.98
CA ARG A 222 -36.45 17.69 26.40
C ARG A 222 -35.74 19.02 26.63
N HIS A 223 -35.14 19.62 25.60
CA HIS A 223 -34.46 20.92 25.71
C HIS A 223 -35.37 22.09 25.28
N PRO A 224 -35.61 23.10 26.14
CA PRO A 224 -36.62 24.14 25.92
C PRO A 224 -36.34 25.09 24.74
N VAL A 225 -35.08 25.22 24.31
CA VAL A 225 -34.68 26.08 23.17
C VAL A 225 -34.49 25.28 21.88
N LEU A 226 -33.89 24.09 21.97
CA LEU A 226 -33.56 23.24 20.81
C LEU A 226 -34.80 22.55 20.22
N GLY A 227 -35.80 22.21 21.06
CA GLY A 227 -37.03 21.54 20.63
C GLY A 227 -37.84 22.29 19.56
N LYS A 228 -37.78 23.64 19.53
CA LYS A 228 -38.48 24.46 18.52
C LYS A 228 -37.82 24.44 17.14
N TYR A 229 -36.52 24.17 17.07
CA TYR A 229 -35.77 24.14 15.81
C TYR A 229 -35.54 22.71 15.29
N SER A 230 -35.66 21.69 16.15
CA SER A 230 -35.42 20.29 15.80
C SER A 230 -36.52 19.69 14.92
N GLU A 231 -37.80 20.02 15.14
CA GLU A 231 -38.91 19.57 14.28
C GLU A 231 -38.80 20.12 12.86
N ALA A 232 -38.25 21.33 12.68
CA ALA A 232 -38.00 21.92 11.37
C ALA A 232 -36.79 21.30 10.65
N LEU A 233 -35.90 20.62 11.37
CA LEU A 233 -34.65 20.03 10.85
C LEU A 233 -34.72 18.52 10.60
N ILE A 234 -35.47 17.78 11.42
CA ILE A 234 -35.52 16.31 11.44
C ILE A 234 -36.98 15.87 11.33
N ASP A 235 -37.46 15.69 10.10
CA ASP A 235 -38.76 15.09 9.82
C ASP A 235 -38.59 13.56 9.69
N PRO A 236 -39.18 12.74 10.58
CA PRO A 236 -39.09 11.27 10.53
C PRO A 236 -39.63 10.67 9.24
N ASN A 237 -40.55 11.36 8.58
CA ASN A 237 -41.22 10.89 7.36
C ASN A 237 -40.44 11.19 6.08
N ARG A 238 -39.33 11.94 6.16
CA ARG A 238 -38.48 12.23 4.99
C ARG A 238 -37.23 11.35 4.99
N PRO A 239 -36.96 10.56 3.93
CA PRO A 239 -35.75 9.75 3.82
C PRO A 239 -34.44 10.58 3.76
N GLU A 240 -34.53 11.92 3.71
CA GLU A 240 -33.39 12.83 3.70
C GLU A 240 -32.92 13.25 5.11
N SER A 241 -33.74 13.11 6.16
CA SER A 241 -33.39 13.50 7.54
C SER A 241 -32.22 12.68 8.11
N ALA A 242 -32.21 11.37 7.83
CA ALA A 242 -31.09 10.45 8.04
C ALA A 242 -29.74 10.98 7.51
N SER A 243 -29.76 11.48 6.26
CA SER A 243 -28.55 11.99 5.60
C SER A 243 -28.11 13.34 6.17
N LEU A 244 -29.05 14.17 6.63
CA LEU A 244 -28.75 15.46 7.27
C LEU A 244 -28.14 15.28 8.65
N LEU A 245 -28.63 14.33 9.45
CA LEU A 245 -28.03 13.96 10.73
C LEU A 245 -26.61 13.43 10.56
N LEU A 246 -26.39 12.54 9.58
CA LEU A 246 -25.04 12.05 9.26
C LEU A 246 -24.09 13.21 8.90
N LEU A 247 -24.51 14.14 8.03
CA LEU A 247 -23.70 15.31 7.69
C LEU A 247 -23.47 16.20 8.92
N GLY A 248 -24.44 16.33 9.83
CA GLY A 248 -24.27 17.05 11.10
C GLY A 248 -23.24 16.41 12.03
N VAL A 249 -23.27 15.08 12.16
CA VAL A 249 -22.26 14.32 12.95
C VAL A 249 -20.88 14.47 12.33
N VAL A 250 -20.77 14.35 11.00
CA VAL A 250 -19.50 14.56 10.28
C VAL A 250 -19.01 15.99 10.47
N LEU A 251 -19.89 17.00 10.44
CA LEU A 251 -19.53 18.40 10.67
C LEU A 251 -18.92 18.60 12.06
N LEU A 252 -19.56 18.05 13.10
CA LEU A 252 -19.07 18.17 14.48
C LEU A 252 -17.76 17.40 14.69
N ALA A 253 -17.66 16.18 14.18
CA ALA A 253 -16.46 15.36 14.29
C ALA A 253 -15.28 15.95 13.51
N ALA A 254 -15.51 16.42 12.28
CA ALA A 254 -14.50 17.07 11.45
C ALA A 254 -14.06 18.41 12.05
N GLY A 255 -15.01 19.19 12.61
CA GLY A 255 -14.72 20.41 13.35
C GLY A 255 -13.85 20.14 14.57
N TRP A 256 -14.25 19.22 15.44
CA TRP A 256 -13.45 18.82 16.61
C TRP A 256 -12.05 18.37 16.21
N GLY A 257 -11.94 17.45 15.25
CA GLY A 257 -10.65 16.97 14.73
C GLY A 257 -9.78 18.11 14.21
N PHE A 258 -10.34 18.98 13.36
CA PHE A 258 -9.61 20.11 12.80
C PHE A 258 -9.10 21.06 13.90
N PHE A 259 -9.95 21.41 14.88
CA PHE A 259 -9.52 22.25 16.00
C PHE A 259 -8.45 21.58 16.86
N THR A 260 -8.51 20.27 17.09
CA THR A 260 -7.45 19.58 17.85
C THR A 260 -6.09 19.64 17.14
N ILE A 261 -6.06 19.45 15.80
CA ILE A 261 -4.82 19.59 15.01
C ILE A 261 -4.37 21.06 15.00
N LEU A 262 -5.32 22.00 14.85
CA LEU A 262 -5.01 23.43 14.83
C LEU A 262 -4.38 23.88 16.15
N ILE A 263 -4.87 23.40 17.29
CA ILE A 263 -4.28 23.68 18.61
C ILE A 263 -2.90 23.02 18.75
N SER A 264 -2.73 21.77 18.26
CA SER A 264 -1.43 21.09 18.35
C SER A 264 -0.35 21.76 17.50
N VAL A 265 -0.73 22.31 16.34
CA VAL A 265 0.18 23.03 15.43
C VAL A 265 0.39 24.48 15.88
N GLY A 266 -0.66 25.18 16.30
CA GLY A 266 -0.60 26.58 16.72
C GLY A 266 0.13 26.83 18.04
N GLY A 267 0.42 25.78 18.82
CA GLY A 267 1.16 25.86 20.08
C GLY A 267 2.68 25.74 19.98
N GLY A 268 3.25 25.41 18.80
CA GLY A 268 4.69 25.21 18.64
C GLY A 268 5.19 25.47 17.23
N SER A 269 6.34 26.14 17.11
CA SER A 269 7.01 26.43 15.83
C SER A 269 7.65 25.21 15.14
N ALA A 270 7.29 24.00 15.56
CA ALA A 270 7.93 22.76 15.14
C ALA A 270 6.88 21.68 14.83
N PRO A 271 7.15 20.79 13.84
CA PRO A 271 6.28 19.67 13.52
C PRO A 271 6.15 18.72 14.71
N SER A 272 5.02 18.00 14.79
CA SER A 272 4.82 17.05 15.90
C SER A 272 5.79 15.87 15.81
N GLN A 273 6.05 15.18 16.92
CA GLN A 273 6.85 13.95 16.91
C GLN A 273 6.26 12.88 15.98
N LEU A 274 4.93 12.84 15.86
CA LEU A 274 4.23 11.94 14.94
C LEU A 274 4.50 12.33 13.48
N ASP A 275 4.52 13.62 13.15
CA ASP A 275 4.85 14.11 11.81
C ASP A 275 6.27 13.70 11.41
N LEU A 276 7.24 13.86 12.33
CA LEU A 276 8.63 13.46 12.11
C LEU A 276 8.76 11.93 11.94
N ALA A 277 8.11 11.14 12.79
CA ALA A 277 8.15 9.68 12.72
C ALA A 277 7.54 9.16 11.41
N VAL A 278 6.40 9.72 10.99
CA VAL A 278 5.75 9.36 9.72
C VAL A 278 6.60 9.79 8.54
N HIS A 279 7.16 11.00 8.55
CA HIS A 279 8.05 11.45 7.49
C HIS A 279 9.28 10.55 7.34
N GLN A 280 9.93 10.16 8.45
CA GLN A 280 11.07 9.23 8.42
C GLN A 280 10.66 7.84 7.91
N ALA A 281 9.52 7.32 8.35
CA ALA A 281 8.99 6.04 7.88
C ALA A 281 8.69 6.07 6.37
N MET A 282 8.03 7.13 5.89
CA MET A 282 7.72 7.32 4.47
C MET A 282 9.00 7.43 3.62
N PHE A 283 9.99 8.17 4.08
CA PHE A 283 11.27 8.30 3.38
C PHE A 283 12.02 6.96 3.29
N GLY A 284 11.96 6.14 4.33
CA GLY A 284 12.52 4.78 4.32
C GLY A 284 11.87 3.84 3.30
N LEU A 285 10.62 4.11 2.90
CA LEU A 285 9.88 3.34 1.91
C LEU A 285 10.16 3.74 0.46
N ARG A 286 10.92 4.83 0.21
CA ARG A 286 11.16 5.31 -1.15
C ARG A 286 11.89 4.27 -2.02
N ASN A 287 11.39 4.09 -3.25
CA ASN A 287 11.90 3.20 -4.29
C ASN A 287 11.50 3.76 -5.67
N PRO A 288 12.35 3.69 -6.72
CA PRO A 288 12.11 4.41 -7.98
C PRO A 288 10.86 3.92 -8.73
N LEU A 289 10.49 2.64 -8.56
CA LEU A 289 9.25 2.09 -9.11
C LEU A 289 8.02 2.66 -8.39
N ALA A 290 8.06 2.73 -7.05
CA ALA A 290 6.97 3.33 -6.27
C ALA A 290 6.91 4.85 -6.43
N ASP A 291 8.06 5.52 -6.54
CA ASP A 291 8.21 6.97 -6.72
C ASP A 291 7.44 7.46 -7.95
N THR A 292 7.62 6.82 -9.11
CA THR A 292 6.89 7.18 -10.33
C THR A 292 5.37 7.04 -10.17
N ALA A 293 4.90 5.95 -9.54
CA ALA A 293 3.48 5.74 -9.28
C ALA A 293 2.92 6.74 -8.25
N MET A 294 3.68 7.05 -7.20
CA MET A 294 3.28 8.02 -6.18
C MET A 294 3.29 9.45 -6.72
N ALA A 295 4.25 9.81 -7.56
CA ALA A 295 4.25 11.09 -8.27
C ALA A 295 3.01 11.24 -9.15
N PHE A 296 2.64 10.20 -9.92
CA PHE A 296 1.40 10.18 -10.68
C PHE A 296 0.16 10.33 -9.79
N LEU A 297 0.07 9.59 -8.68
CA LEU A 297 -1.06 9.70 -7.74
C LEU A 297 -1.11 11.08 -7.06
N ALA A 298 0.04 11.70 -6.81
CA ALA A 298 0.13 13.03 -6.22
C ALA A 298 -0.47 14.11 -7.13
N THR A 299 -0.49 13.91 -8.45
CA THR A 299 -1.09 14.87 -9.40
C THR A 299 -2.61 14.85 -9.41
N LEU A 300 -3.28 13.88 -8.76
CA LEU A 300 -4.75 13.80 -8.69
C LEU A 300 -5.39 15.00 -7.97
N GLY A 301 -4.60 15.72 -7.16
CA GLY A 301 -5.01 16.94 -6.47
C GLY A 301 -4.56 18.22 -7.15
N ASP A 302 -3.90 18.14 -8.31
CA ASP A 302 -3.39 19.33 -9.00
C ASP A 302 -4.51 20.11 -9.67
N VAL A 303 -4.32 21.43 -9.72
CA VAL A 303 -5.25 22.37 -10.36
C VAL A 303 -5.51 21.99 -11.82
N ALA A 304 -4.50 21.49 -12.53
CA ALA A 304 -4.60 21.04 -13.92
C ALA A 304 -5.57 19.86 -14.11
N VAL A 305 -5.71 18.98 -13.10
CA VAL A 305 -6.61 17.82 -13.15
C VAL A 305 -8.02 18.20 -12.68
N LEU A 306 -8.11 18.95 -11.57
CA LEU A 306 -9.40 19.28 -10.96
C LEU A 306 -10.20 20.32 -11.76
N THR A 307 -9.53 21.35 -12.33
CA THR A 307 -10.21 22.49 -12.97
C THR A 307 -11.07 22.08 -14.17
N PRO A 308 -10.58 21.26 -15.14
CA PRO A 308 -11.40 20.84 -16.27
C PRO A 308 -12.63 20.04 -15.86
N ALA A 309 -12.51 19.19 -14.82
CA ALA A 309 -13.65 18.45 -14.28
C ALA A 309 -14.67 19.37 -13.61
N VAL A 310 -14.21 20.35 -12.83
CA VAL A 310 -15.08 21.37 -12.19
C VAL A 310 -15.81 22.19 -13.25
N LEU A 311 -15.11 22.71 -14.25
CA LEU A 311 -15.69 23.52 -15.32
C LEU A 311 -16.62 22.71 -16.22
N GLY A 312 -16.27 21.45 -16.55
CA GLY A 312 -17.10 20.56 -17.36
C GLY A 312 -18.43 20.24 -16.68
N VAL A 313 -18.41 19.92 -15.39
CA VAL A 313 -19.64 19.68 -14.60
C VAL A 313 -20.44 20.98 -14.45
N PHE A 314 -19.79 22.12 -14.21
CA PHE A 314 -20.45 23.42 -14.13
C PHE A 314 -21.18 23.76 -15.43
N ALA A 315 -20.49 23.68 -16.58
CA ALA A 315 -21.05 23.97 -17.89
C ALA A 315 -22.22 23.04 -18.23
N TRP A 316 -22.12 21.75 -17.89
CA TRP A 316 -23.20 20.79 -18.06
C TRP A 316 -24.44 21.15 -17.21
N LEU A 317 -24.25 21.43 -15.92
CA LEU A 317 -25.35 21.81 -15.03
C LEU A 317 -25.99 23.14 -15.46
N TRP A 318 -25.17 24.08 -15.93
CA TRP A 318 -25.62 25.36 -16.47
C TRP A 318 -26.46 25.18 -17.73
N TRP A 319 -25.97 24.40 -18.70
CA TRP A 319 -26.68 24.09 -19.94
C TRP A 319 -28.01 23.39 -19.69
N ARG A 320 -28.07 22.53 -18.68
CA ARG A 320 -29.31 21.85 -18.25
C ARG A 320 -30.23 22.74 -17.39
N LYS A 321 -29.99 24.06 -17.34
CA LYS A 321 -30.76 25.07 -16.59
C LYS A 321 -30.86 24.78 -15.09
N ARG A 322 -29.84 24.12 -14.50
CA ARG A 322 -29.76 23.80 -13.07
C ARG A 322 -28.84 24.79 -12.33
N HIS A 323 -29.13 26.08 -12.45
CA HIS A 323 -28.27 27.16 -11.93
C HIS A 323 -27.95 27.05 -10.44
N ALA A 324 -28.93 26.65 -9.60
CA ALA A 324 -28.67 26.46 -8.18
C ALA A 324 -27.60 25.38 -7.92
N ALA A 325 -27.69 24.22 -8.58
CA ALA A 325 -26.70 23.16 -8.41
C ALA A 325 -25.33 23.55 -9.00
N ALA A 326 -25.31 24.26 -10.12
CA ALA A 326 -24.10 24.77 -10.74
C ALA A 326 -23.35 25.74 -9.81
N TRP A 327 -24.05 26.68 -9.18
CA TRP A 327 -23.43 27.63 -8.24
C TRP A 327 -22.92 26.96 -6.97
N HIS A 328 -23.65 26.00 -6.39
CA HIS A 328 -23.15 25.24 -5.23
C HIS A 328 -21.91 24.42 -5.61
N TRP A 329 -21.90 23.82 -6.81
CA TRP A 329 -20.74 23.09 -7.34
C TRP A 329 -19.51 23.97 -7.49
N LEU A 330 -19.65 25.19 -8.01
CA LEU A 330 -18.53 26.12 -8.17
C LEU A 330 -18.08 26.75 -6.84
N ALA A 331 -19.03 27.05 -5.95
CA ALA A 331 -18.74 27.63 -4.63
C ALA A 331 -17.93 26.67 -3.74
N ALA A 332 -18.10 25.36 -3.92
CA ALA A 332 -17.39 24.35 -3.15
C ALA A 332 -15.85 24.51 -3.22
N PRO A 333 -15.19 24.36 -4.39
CA PRO A 333 -13.75 24.54 -4.53
C PRO A 333 -13.31 26.00 -4.35
N ALA A 334 -14.12 26.99 -4.74
CA ALA A 334 -13.73 28.41 -4.63
C ALA A 334 -13.54 28.83 -3.16
N PHE A 335 -14.48 28.46 -2.28
CA PHE A 335 -14.35 28.76 -0.86
C PHE A 335 -13.20 28.00 -0.20
N ALA A 336 -13.00 26.73 -0.56
CA ALA A 336 -11.89 25.92 -0.05
C ALA A 336 -10.53 26.54 -0.40
N LEU A 337 -10.38 27.07 -1.62
CA LEU A 337 -9.17 27.77 -2.05
C LEU A 337 -8.92 29.04 -1.21
N VAL A 338 -9.93 29.87 -1.03
CA VAL A 338 -9.80 31.12 -0.23
C VAL A 338 -9.48 30.80 1.22
N LEU A 339 -10.15 29.82 1.81
CA LEU A 339 -9.98 29.45 3.22
C LEU A 339 -8.60 28.85 3.48
N THR A 340 -8.10 27.99 2.60
CA THR A 340 -6.75 27.40 2.72
C THR A 340 -5.67 28.47 2.55
N TRP A 341 -5.84 29.41 1.62
CA TRP A 341 -4.93 30.55 1.47
C TRP A 341 -4.91 31.44 2.72
N PHE A 342 -6.08 31.74 3.28
CA PHE A 342 -6.20 32.54 4.50
C PHE A 342 -5.55 31.86 5.71
N LEU A 343 -5.79 30.56 5.91
CA LEU A 343 -5.17 29.79 7.00
C LEU A 343 -3.65 29.70 6.83
N GLY A 344 -3.16 29.48 5.60
CA GLY A 344 -1.73 29.45 5.33
C GLY A 344 -1.04 30.78 5.63
N TYR A 345 -1.72 31.91 5.38
CA TYR A 345 -1.19 33.23 5.75
C TYR A 345 -1.13 33.44 7.28
N LEU A 346 -2.06 32.87 8.03
CA LEU A 346 -2.11 33.01 9.49
C LEU A 346 -1.16 32.07 10.25
N LEU A 347 -0.78 30.94 9.64
CA LEU A 347 -0.07 29.86 10.30
C LEU A 347 1.30 29.63 9.63
N ASP A 348 2.36 30.08 10.30
CA ASP A 348 3.74 29.93 9.81
C ASP A 348 4.32 28.57 10.21
N MET A 349 3.89 27.51 9.51
CA MET A 349 4.38 26.15 9.74
C MET A 349 5.56 25.82 8.82
N PRO A 350 6.71 25.36 9.36
CA PRO A 350 7.86 25.01 8.54
C PRO A 350 7.54 23.81 7.65
N LYS A 351 7.99 23.85 6.40
CA LYS A 351 7.80 22.76 5.43
C LYS A 351 8.72 21.57 5.73
N PRO A 352 8.33 20.35 5.32
CA PRO A 352 9.26 19.24 5.25
C PRO A 352 10.50 19.59 4.40
N PRO A 353 11.68 19.00 4.70
CA PRO A 353 12.92 19.27 3.97
C PRO A 353 12.78 19.14 2.45
N ALA A 354 12.00 18.15 1.99
CA ALA A 354 11.79 17.88 0.57
C ALA A 354 10.96 18.94 -0.18
N SER A 355 10.19 19.79 0.50
CA SER A 355 9.35 20.81 -0.13
C SER A 355 9.78 22.25 0.17
N THR A 356 10.94 22.42 0.82
CA THR A 356 11.55 23.74 1.14
C THR A 356 11.79 24.60 -0.10
N ALA A 357 12.16 24.00 -1.22
CA ALA A 357 12.39 24.72 -2.49
C ALA A 357 11.10 25.16 -3.22
N VAL A 358 9.93 24.66 -2.80
CA VAL A 358 8.65 24.96 -3.44
C VAL A 358 8.02 26.19 -2.79
N LEU A 359 7.58 27.18 -3.57
CA LEU A 359 6.88 28.37 -3.06
C LEU A 359 5.49 28.01 -2.51
N GLY A 360 5.04 28.67 -1.43
CA GLY A 360 3.71 28.51 -0.81
C GLY A 360 3.76 28.19 0.69
N PHE A 361 2.62 27.83 1.29
CA PHE A 361 2.50 27.47 2.72
C PHE A 361 2.46 25.94 2.93
N SER A 362 2.86 25.45 4.12
CA SER A 362 2.78 24.00 4.44
C SER A 362 1.38 23.60 4.89
N PHE A 363 0.79 24.39 5.80
CA PHE A 363 -0.43 24.04 6.53
C PHE A 363 -1.60 24.98 6.16
N PRO A 364 -2.82 24.46 5.97
CA PRO A 364 -3.15 23.07 5.64
C PRO A 364 -2.78 22.75 4.18
N SER A 365 -2.70 21.47 3.81
CA SER A 365 -2.42 21.08 2.43
C SER A 365 -3.56 21.51 1.48
N ALA A 366 -3.31 22.55 0.66
CA ALA A 366 -4.30 23.08 -0.27
C ALA A 366 -4.73 22.05 -1.32
N THR A 367 -3.80 21.25 -1.86
CA THR A 367 -4.08 20.22 -2.87
C THR A 367 -4.98 19.11 -2.31
N VAL A 368 -4.70 18.63 -1.10
CA VAL A 368 -5.53 17.62 -0.41
C VAL A 368 -6.89 18.19 -0.06
N THR A 369 -6.95 19.43 0.41
CA THR A 369 -8.23 20.10 0.73
C THR A 369 -9.10 20.23 -0.52
N MET A 370 -8.53 20.71 -1.63
CA MET A 370 -9.24 20.87 -2.91
C MET A 370 -9.73 19.53 -3.46
N ALA A 371 -8.88 18.50 -3.44
CA ALA A 371 -9.29 17.16 -3.84
C ALA A 371 -10.42 16.63 -2.95
N THR A 372 -10.32 16.81 -1.62
CA THR A 372 -11.35 16.40 -0.68
C THR A 372 -12.68 17.05 -1.03
N VAL A 373 -12.70 18.38 -1.23
CA VAL A 373 -13.90 19.14 -1.55
C VAL A 373 -14.46 18.76 -2.92
N VAL A 374 -13.64 18.66 -3.96
CA VAL A 374 -14.10 18.32 -5.32
C VAL A 374 -14.63 16.90 -5.39
N TYR A 375 -13.86 15.90 -4.98
CA TYR A 375 -14.29 14.48 -5.03
C TYR A 375 -15.43 14.20 -4.04
N GLY A 376 -15.34 14.73 -2.82
CA GLY A 376 -16.32 14.51 -1.76
C GLY A 376 -17.65 15.22 -2.01
N PHE A 377 -17.64 16.49 -2.43
CA PHE A 377 -18.89 17.18 -2.77
C PHE A 377 -19.55 16.57 -4.02
N PHE A 378 -18.75 16.12 -4.99
CA PHE A 378 -19.26 15.36 -6.13
C PHE A 378 -19.95 14.05 -5.70
N ALA A 379 -19.37 13.33 -4.74
CA ALA A 379 -19.98 12.15 -4.16
C ALA A 379 -21.33 12.47 -3.47
N VAL A 380 -21.43 13.60 -2.75
CA VAL A 380 -22.69 14.07 -2.14
C VAL A 380 -23.76 14.36 -3.21
N LEU A 381 -23.38 14.98 -4.32
CA LEU A 381 -24.29 15.28 -5.44
C LEU A 381 -24.81 14.00 -6.10
N ILE A 382 -23.94 13.04 -6.42
CA ILE A 382 -24.32 11.79 -7.10
C ILE A 382 -25.07 10.84 -6.17
N ALA A 383 -24.63 10.68 -4.92
CA ALA A 383 -25.17 9.68 -4.02
C ALA A 383 -26.66 9.90 -3.70
N ARG A 384 -27.15 11.15 -3.79
CA ARG A 384 -28.58 11.46 -3.62
C ARG A 384 -29.46 10.78 -4.67
N GLU A 385 -28.94 10.65 -5.88
CA GLU A 385 -29.68 10.21 -7.05
C GLU A 385 -29.61 8.69 -7.29
N LEU A 386 -28.74 7.98 -6.56
CA LEU A 386 -28.59 6.54 -6.65
C LEU A 386 -29.54 5.80 -5.69
N PRO A 387 -30.01 4.58 -6.05
CA PRO A 387 -30.82 3.74 -5.16
C PRO A 387 -30.01 3.23 -3.96
N GLY A 388 -30.68 3.03 -2.81
CA GLY A 388 -30.09 2.90 -1.46
C GLY A 388 -28.78 2.12 -1.35
N ARG A 389 -28.69 0.90 -1.87
CA ARG A 389 -27.46 0.07 -1.79
C ARG A 389 -26.28 0.60 -2.61
N ARG A 390 -26.53 1.39 -3.66
CA ARG A 390 -25.49 1.97 -4.52
C ARG A 390 -25.02 3.35 -4.05
N ARG A 391 -25.69 3.96 -3.07
CA ARG A 391 -25.36 5.29 -2.54
C ARG A 391 -23.98 5.37 -1.87
N VAL A 392 -23.45 4.23 -1.42
CA VAL A 392 -22.15 4.14 -0.73
C VAL A 392 -20.98 4.31 -1.68
N TRP A 393 -21.09 3.80 -2.90
CA TRP A 393 -19.96 3.70 -3.83
C TRP A 393 -19.32 5.03 -4.20
N PRO A 394 -20.07 6.13 -4.49
CA PRO A 394 -19.45 7.44 -4.73
C PRO A 394 -18.58 7.91 -3.56
N TYR A 395 -19.02 7.69 -2.31
CA TYR A 395 -18.24 8.05 -1.12
C TYR A 395 -17.00 7.18 -0.96
N VAL A 396 -17.10 5.87 -1.26
CA VAL A 396 -15.93 4.96 -1.26
C VAL A 396 -14.90 5.45 -2.28
N VAL A 397 -15.32 5.73 -3.52
CA VAL A 397 -14.41 6.18 -4.59
C VAL A 397 -13.75 7.51 -4.22
N ALA A 398 -14.52 8.48 -3.70
CA ALA A 398 -13.97 9.77 -3.27
C ALA A 398 -12.98 9.60 -2.10
N ALA A 399 -13.31 8.81 -1.08
CA ALA A 399 -12.44 8.55 0.05
C ALA A 399 -11.14 7.83 -0.35
N LEU A 400 -11.23 6.87 -1.28
CA LEU A 400 -10.06 6.19 -1.84
C LEU A 400 -9.17 7.16 -2.62
N ALA A 401 -9.74 7.97 -3.51
CA ALA A 401 -8.97 8.94 -4.30
C ALA A 401 -8.22 9.96 -3.41
N VAL A 402 -8.91 10.51 -2.40
CA VAL A 402 -8.32 11.47 -1.45
C VAL A 402 -7.25 10.82 -0.58
N THR A 403 -7.46 9.58 -0.12
CA THR A 403 -6.47 8.91 0.73
C THR A 403 -5.25 8.46 -0.06
N LEU A 404 -5.41 7.97 -1.29
CA LEU A 404 -4.29 7.64 -2.17
C LEU A 404 -3.47 8.89 -2.51
N LEU A 405 -4.13 10.01 -2.79
CA LEU A 405 -3.48 11.32 -2.97
C LEU A 405 -2.72 11.75 -1.69
N GLY A 406 -3.36 11.68 -0.53
CA GLY A 406 -2.75 12.03 0.75
C GLY A 406 -1.54 11.16 1.06
N PHE A 407 -1.65 9.84 0.88
CA PHE A 407 -0.55 8.90 1.03
C PHE A 407 0.61 9.22 0.08
N ALA A 408 0.32 9.49 -1.20
CA ALA A 408 1.34 9.86 -2.18
C ALA A 408 2.08 11.15 -1.79
N ARG A 409 1.38 12.17 -1.26
CA ARG A 409 2.00 13.42 -0.78
C ARG A 409 2.86 13.20 0.47
N LEU A 410 2.45 12.33 1.39
CA LEU A 410 3.26 11.96 2.56
C LEU A 410 4.50 11.14 2.14
N TYR A 411 4.32 10.20 1.22
CA TYR A 411 5.39 9.35 0.68
C TYR A 411 6.50 10.17 0.02
N LEU A 412 6.13 11.18 -0.77
CA LEU A 412 7.09 12.09 -1.42
C LEU A 412 7.71 13.11 -0.44
N GLY A 413 7.25 13.16 0.81
CA GLY A 413 7.68 14.19 1.77
C GLY A 413 7.19 15.60 1.41
N ALA A 414 6.11 15.74 0.64
CA ALA A 414 5.60 17.04 0.21
C ALA A 414 4.96 17.84 1.37
N HIS A 415 4.34 17.13 2.32
CA HIS A 415 3.59 17.69 3.45
C HIS A 415 3.76 16.84 4.72
N TRP A 416 3.51 17.42 5.88
CA TRP A 416 3.42 16.68 7.15
C TRP A 416 2.11 15.90 7.27
N LEU A 417 2.02 14.96 8.22
CA LEU A 417 0.79 14.21 8.47
C LEU A 417 -0.34 15.14 8.93
N SER A 418 -0.02 16.08 9.82
CA SER A 418 -0.91 17.14 10.28
C SER A 418 -1.51 17.95 9.12
N ASP A 419 -0.69 18.34 8.13
CA ASP A 419 -1.10 19.14 6.97
C ASP A 419 -2.16 18.40 6.13
N VAL A 420 -1.94 17.10 5.91
CA VAL A 420 -2.82 16.22 5.12
C VAL A 420 -4.12 15.96 5.88
N LEU A 421 -4.04 15.61 7.17
CA LEU A 421 -5.23 15.37 8.00
C LEU A 421 -6.07 16.63 8.17
N ALA A 422 -5.43 17.78 8.42
CA ALA A 422 -6.11 19.06 8.51
C ALA A 422 -6.82 19.42 7.18
N GLY A 423 -6.17 19.18 6.04
CA GLY A 423 -6.79 19.40 4.73
C GLY A 423 -8.01 18.52 4.47
N ILE A 424 -7.95 17.24 4.85
CA ILE A 424 -9.10 16.32 4.76
C ILE A 424 -10.24 16.78 5.68
N LEU A 425 -9.94 17.09 6.95
CA LEU A 425 -10.93 17.50 7.93
C LEU A 425 -11.58 18.83 7.57
N LEU A 426 -10.80 19.81 7.10
CA LEU A 426 -11.30 21.09 6.61
C LEU A 426 -12.21 20.90 5.39
N GLY A 427 -11.82 20.03 4.46
CA GLY A 427 -12.64 19.67 3.32
C GLY A 427 -13.96 19.00 3.74
N LEU A 428 -13.92 18.03 4.66
CA LEU A 428 -15.10 17.36 5.19
C LEU A 428 -16.05 18.31 5.93
N LEU A 429 -15.51 19.23 6.72
CA LEU A 429 -16.28 20.27 7.40
C LEU A 429 -17.05 21.11 6.38
N TRP A 430 -16.36 21.56 5.32
CA TRP A 430 -16.99 22.35 4.27
C TRP A 430 -18.01 21.55 3.44
N ILE A 431 -17.71 20.32 3.06
CA ILE A 431 -18.63 19.42 2.36
C ILE A 431 -19.89 19.18 3.20
N ALA A 432 -19.74 19.00 4.51
CA ALA A 432 -20.87 18.80 5.41
C ALA A 432 -21.76 20.05 5.47
N ALA A 433 -21.16 21.22 5.68
CA ALA A 433 -21.88 22.49 5.70
C ALA A 433 -22.62 22.77 4.38
N LEU A 434 -21.92 22.64 3.25
CA LEU A 434 -22.49 22.86 1.92
C LEU A 434 -23.50 21.79 1.53
N GLY A 435 -23.27 20.54 1.94
CA GLY A 435 -24.18 19.41 1.74
C GLY A 435 -25.50 19.61 2.45
N ILE A 436 -25.48 20.14 3.68
CA ILE A 436 -26.69 20.53 4.44
C ILE A 436 -27.42 21.67 3.69
N ALA A 437 -26.69 22.72 3.28
CA ALA A 437 -27.28 23.85 2.55
C ALA A 437 -27.93 23.43 1.22
N TYR A 438 -27.25 22.58 0.45
CA TYR A 438 -27.72 22.06 -0.84
C TYR A 438 -28.97 21.18 -0.68
N ARG A 439 -28.95 20.24 0.27
CA ARG A 439 -30.09 19.32 0.50
C ARG A 439 -31.34 20.04 0.97
N ARG A 440 -31.21 21.15 1.70
CA ARG A 440 -32.36 21.97 2.13
C ARG A 440 -33.03 22.74 0.99
N ARG A 441 -32.28 23.18 -0.03
CA ARG A 441 -32.79 24.11 -1.07
C ARG A 441 -33.14 23.45 -2.40
N VAL A 442 -32.52 22.31 -2.73
CA VAL A 442 -32.69 21.70 -4.06
C VAL A 442 -33.60 20.49 -3.99
N VAL A 443 -34.76 20.54 -4.65
CA VAL A 443 -35.79 19.46 -4.62
C VAL A 443 -35.77 18.60 -5.89
N ARG A 444 -35.20 19.09 -7.00
CA ARG A 444 -35.31 18.45 -8.31
C ARG A 444 -34.12 17.55 -8.64
N SER A 445 -34.41 16.28 -8.91
CA SER A 445 -33.46 15.28 -9.41
C SER A 445 -32.85 15.68 -10.77
N PHE A 446 -31.59 15.35 -11.00
CA PHE A 446 -30.91 15.54 -12.29
C PHE A 446 -30.34 14.22 -12.84
N TRP A 447 -30.08 14.22 -14.16
CA TRP A 447 -29.53 13.06 -14.87
C TRP A 447 -28.09 12.77 -14.43
N VAL A 448 -27.94 11.77 -13.56
CA VAL A 448 -26.66 11.38 -12.94
C VAL A 448 -25.63 10.89 -13.93
N ARG A 449 -26.04 10.03 -14.88
CA ARG A 449 -25.12 9.32 -15.78
C ARG A 449 -24.21 10.27 -16.57
N PRO A 450 -24.72 11.25 -17.33
CA PRO A 450 -23.86 12.16 -18.07
C PRO A 450 -22.98 13.03 -17.16
N THR A 451 -23.48 13.48 -16.01
CA THR A 451 -22.68 14.26 -15.05
C THR A 451 -21.54 13.42 -14.46
N ALA A 452 -21.81 12.16 -14.12
CA ALA A 452 -20.81 11.18 -13.70
C ALA A 452 -19.75 10.94 -14.80
N THR A 453 -20.21 10.71 -16.03
CA THR A 453 -19.33 10.49 -17.18
C THR A 453 -18.42 11.69 -17.42
N ILE A 454 -18.96 12.92 -17.47
CA ILE A 454 -18.16 14.13 -17.69
C ILE A 454 -17.08 14.29 -16.62
N PHE A 455 -17.45 14.12 -15.34
CA PHE A 455 -16.51 14.26 -14.25
C PHE A 455 -15.40 13.20 -14.30
N PHE A 456 -15.76 11.92 -14.37
CA PHE A 456 -14.76 10.85 -14.35
C PHE A 456 -13.91 10.82 -15.62
N VAL A 457 -14.49 11.10 -16.80
CA VAL A 457 -13.71 11.20 -18.05
C VAL A 457 -12.76 12.39 -18.01
N ALA A 458 -13.19 13.55 -17.49
CA ALA A 458 -12.31 14.70 -17.33
C ALA A 458 -11.19 14.43 -16.33
N ILE A 459 -11.50 13.87 -15.15
CA ILE A 459 -10.49 13.54 -14.14
C ILE A 459 -9.51 12.48 -14.67
N ILE A 460 -9.99 11.36 -15.21
CA ILE A 460 -9.11 10.28 -15.68
C ILE A 460 -8.30 10.76 -16.89
N GLY A 461 -8.94 11.43 -17.86
CA GLY A 461 -8.26 11.95 -19.04
C GLY A 461 -7.16 12.95 -18.68
N MET A 462 -7.47 13.92 -17.81
CA MET A 462 -6.49 14.91 -17.36
C MET A 462 -5.43 14.30 -16.43
N ALA A 463 -5.77 13.36 -15.55
CA ALA A 463 -4.81 12.68 -14.70
C ALA A 463 -3.81 11.87 -15.53
N VAL A 464 -4.27 11.15 -16.56
CA VAL A 464 -3.38 10.41 -17.47
C VAL A 464 -2.52 11.38 -18.28
N TRP A 465 -3.11 12.43 -18.85
CA TRP A 465 -2.37 13.41 -19.67
C TRP A 465 -1.35 14.23 -18.88
N HIS A 466 -1.77 14.80 -17.73
CA HIS A 466 -0.92 15.63 -16.88
C HIS A 466 0.04 14.78 -16.06
N GLY A 467 -0.44 13.71 -15.43
CA GLY A 467 0.37 12.83 -14.59
C GLY A 467 1.48 12.13 -15.36
N SER A 468 1.24 11.65 -16.59
CA SER A 468 2.30 11.03 -17.40
C SER A 468 3.39 12.00 -17.86
N ARG A 469 3.11 13.31 -17.89
CA ARG A 469 4.08 14.34 -18.32
C ARG A 469 4.78 15.05 -17.17
N SER A 470 4.12 15.15 -16.02
CA SER A 470 4.59 15.92 -14.87
C SER A 470 5.10 15.06 -13.73
N ALA A 471 4.95 13.73 -13.78
CA ALA A 471 5.45 12.83 -12.72
C ALA A 471 6.95 13.00 -12.49
N ASP A 472 7.77 13.02 -13.56
CA ASP A 472 9.22 13.18 -13.43
C ASP A 472 9.60 14.54 -12.85
N GLU A 473 8.93 15.61 -13.30
CA GLU A 473 9.14 16.95 -12.76
C GLU A 473 8.72 17.04 -11.28
N THR A 474 7.62 16.38 -10.91
CA THR A 474 7.13 16.29 -9.53
C THR A 474 8.13 15.56 -8.64
N LEU A 475 8.76 14.49 -9.14
CA LEU A 475 9.81 13.77 -8.40
C LEU A 475 11.03 14.64 -8.14
N VAL A 476 11.48 15.39 -9.14
CA VAL A 476 12.61 16.33 -8.98
C VAL A 476 12.26 17.43 -7.97
N ARG A 477 11.04 17.96 -8.00
CA ARG A 477 10.58 18.99 -7.05
C ARG A 477 10.55 18.52 -5.59
N PHE A 478 10.29 17.23 -5.36
CA PHE A 478 10.21 16.62 -4.03
C PHE A 478 11.38 15.67 -3.73
N ASP A 479 12.52 15.88 -4.38
CA ASP A 479 13.77 15.23 -4.01
C ASP A 479 14.45 16.08 -2.91
N PRO A 480 14.64 15.56 -1.68
CA PRO A 480 15.20 16.35 -0.60
C PRO A 480 16.65 16.77 -0.88
N PRO A 481 16.98 18.06 -0.70
CA PRO A 481 18.35 18.53 -0.84
C PRO A 481 19.26 17.81 0.16
N LEU A 482 20.42 17.32 -0.31
CA LEU A 482 21.44 16.77 0.58
C LEU A 482 21.97 17.88 1.48
N VAL A 483 21.77 17.77 2.78
CA VAL A 483 22.61 18.49 3.74
C VAL A 483 23.96 17.80 3.70
N ARG A 484 24.90 18.38 2.93
CA ARG A 484 26.22 17.80 2.77
C ARG A 484 27.13 18.36 3.86
N ALA A 485 27.61 17.50 4.75
CA ALA A 485 28.59 17.89 5.74
C ALA A 485 29.94 18.15 5.04
N PRO A 486 30.67 19.22 5.40
CA PRO A 486 32.02 19.44 4.87
C PRO A 486 32.98 18.41 5.44
N LEU A 487 33.82 17.82 4.58
CA LEU A 487 34.93 16.94 4.94
C LEU A 487 36.17 17.37 4.13
N SER A 488 37.34 17.39 4.75
CA SER A 488 38.57 17.69 4.01
C SER A 488 38.89 16.56 3.02
N ALA A 489 39.21 16.92 1.78
CA ALA A 489 39.60 15.96 0.74
C ALA A 489 40.85 15.14 1.15
N ASP A 490 41.82 15.78 1.81
CA ASP A 490 43.03 15.13 2.29
C ASP A 490 42.75 14.22 3.49
N ALA A 491 41.90 14.69 4.42
CA ALA A 491 41.50 13.90 5.58
C ALA A 491 40.74 12.64 5.15
N TRP A 492 39.79 12.78 4.22
CA TRP A 492 39.11 11.67 3.56
C TRP A 492 40.11 10.69 2.93
N TRP A 493 41.05 11.19 2.12
CA TRP A 493 42.00 10.31 1.43
C TRP A 493 42.92 9.52 2.37
N GLN A 494 43.27 10.06 3.54
CA GLN A 494 44.21 9.40 4.45
C GLN A 494 43.55 8.59 5.58
N GLN A 495 42.62 9.18 6.34
CA GLN A 495 42.17 8.61 7.63
C GLN A 495 40.65 8.62 7.82
N ASP A 496 39.95 9.65 7.36
CA ASP A 496 38.54 9.89 7.70
C ASP A 496 37.56 9.34 6.65
N TRP A 497 38.01 8.53 5.69
CA TRP A 497 37.15 7.91 4.67
C TRP A 497 36.04 7.00 5.20
N GLN A 498 36.05 6.67 6.49
CA GLN A 498 35.01 5.86 7.14
C GLN A 498 34.00 6.72 7.91
N GLN A 499 34.36 7.95 8.28
CA GLN A 499 33.56 8.78 9.18
C GLN A 499 32.33 9.34 8.45
N GLY A 500 31.14 9.10 9.00
CA GLY A 500 29.88 9.61 8.46
C GLY A 500 29.40 8.93 7.17
N LEU A 501 30.09 7.88 6.70
CA LEU A 501 29.70 7.10 5.52
C LEU A 501 29.18 5.71 5.91
N PRO A 502 28.05 5.27 5.32
CA PRO A 502 27.45 3.97 5.65
C PRO A 502 28.28 2.81 5.10
N ALA A 503 28.43 1.74 5.89
CA ALA A 503 29.07 0.48 5.49
C ALA A 503 28.31 -0.24 4.38
N ARG A 504 26.99 -0.29 4.55
CA ARG A 504 26.09 -1.15 3.80
C ARG A 504 24.88 -0.37 3.33
N ARG A 505 24.29 -0.83 2.25
CA ARG A 505 23.02 -0.34 1.71
C ARG A 505 21.91 -0.72 2.68
N ASN A 506 21.16 0.29 3.16
CA ASN A 506 19.98 0.09 4.01
C ASN A 506 18.90 -0.74 3.29
N GLU A 507 18.96 -2.06 3.39
CA GLU A 507 17.83 -2.93 3.11
C GLU A 507 17.10 -3.27 4.41
N LEU A 508 15.79 -3.48 4.33
CA LEU A 508 14.94 -3.69 5.51
C LEU A 508 15.34 -4.92 6.35
N HIS A 509 16.23 -5.78 5.84
CA HIS A 509 16.74 -6.98 6.51
C HIS A 509 18.25 -6.86 6.66
N GLY A 510 18.75 -6.92 7.91
CA GLY A 510 20.17 -6.74 8.23
C GLY A 510 21.10 -7.83 7.66
N GLY A 511 20.56 -8.95 7.19
CA GLY A 511 21.33 -10.05 6.56
C GLY A 511 21.65 -9.85 5.08
N ASP A 512 20.83 -9.08 4.34
CA ASP A 512 20.92 -8.93 2.88
C ASP A 512 21.42 -7.55 2.43
N ALA A 513 21.90 -6.75 3.39
CA ALA A 513 22.42 -5.42 3.14
C ALA A 513 23.76 -5.48 2.41
N TRP A 514 23.75 -5.20 1.11
CA TRP A 514 24.95 -5.17 0.28
C TRP A 514 25.92 -4.07 0.71
N PRO A 515 27.22 -4.33 0.68
CA PRO A 515 28.20 -3.35 1.11
C PRO A 515 28.50 -2.29 0.07
N LEU A 516 28.88 -1.13 0.60
CA LEU A 516 29.31 0.02 -0.16
C LEU A 516 30.83 0.02 -0.23
N ASN A 517 31.35 -0.79 -1.14
CA ASN A 517 32.77 -1.07 -1.31
C ASN A 517 33.48 -0.12 -2.31
N VAL A 518 32.79 0.89 -2.86
CA VAL A 518 33.39 1.91 -3.73
C VAL A 518 33.11 3.31 -3.20
N GLN A 519 34.14 4.15 -3.15
CA GLN A 519 34.02 5.59 -2.90
C GLN A 519 34.73 6.36 -4.01
N LEU A 520 34.08 7.40 -4.54
CA LEU A 520 34.59 8.16 -5.67
C LEU A 520 34.45 9.66 -5.44
N ALA A 521 35.57 10.38 -5.51
CA ALA A 521 35.63 11.84 -5.50
C ALA A 521 35.76 12.38 -6.93
N GLY A 522 34.92 13.36 -7.26
CA GLY A 522 34.99 14.11 -8.52
C GLY A 522 33.79 13.92 -9.45
N PRO A 523 33.83 14.51 -10.66
CA PRO A 523 32.73 14.48 -11.62
C PRO A 523 32.54 13.08 -12.24
N LEU A 524 31.29 12.60 -12.26
CA LEU A 524 30.94 11.28 -12.78
C LEU A 524 31.21 11.12 -14.28
N ASP A 525 31.21 12.20 -15.07
CA ASP A 525 31.41 12.11 -16.51
C ASP A 525 32.80 11.61 -16.90
N GLY A 526 33.84 12.00 -16.14
CA GLY A 526 35.20 11.51 -16.35
C GLY A 526 35.36 10.02 -16.03
N VAL A 527 34.62 9.54 -15.04
CA VAL A 527 34.58 8.12 -14.66
C VAL A 527 33.82 7.32 -15.72
N ARG A 528 32.66 7.82 -16.14
CA ARG A 528 31.84 7.22 -17.19
C ARG A 528 32.63 7.05 -18.48
N ALA A 529 33.36 8.08 -18.91
CA ALA A 529 34.19 8.01 -20.13
C ALA A 529 35.25 6.92 -20.05
N ARG A 530 35.96 6.78 -18.92
CA ARG A 530 36.97 5.74 -18.73
C ARG A 530 36.38 4.33 -18.71
N LEU A 531 35.24 4.15 -18.02
CA LEU A 531 34.56 2.86 -17.99
C LEU A 531 34.08 2.44 -19.39
N LEU A 532 33.55 3.38 -20.18
CA LEU A 532 33.16 3.12 -21.57
C LEU A 532 34.34 2.63 -22.42
N LEU A 533 35.53 3.20 -22.23
CA LEU A 533 36.75 2.75 -22.93
C LEU A 533 37.20 1.35 -22.53
N SER A 534 36.94 0.95 -21.28
CA SER A 534 37.26 -0.38 -20.74
C SER A 534 36.19 -1.44 -21.01
N GLY A 535 35.25 -1.16 -21.91
CA GLY A 535 34.22 -2.12 -22.35
C GLY A 535 32.99 -2.20 -21.43
N TRP A 536 32.79 -1.22 -20.56
CA TRP A 536 31.52 -1.06 -19.85
C TRP A 536 30.50 -0.35 -20.72
N GLU A 537 29.22 -0.63 -20.48
CA GLU A 537 28.10 0.00 -21.17
C GLU A 537 27.30 0.88 -20.22
N ASN A 538 26.80 2.00 -20.76
CA ASN A 538 25.89 2.87 -20.03
C ASN A 538 24.51 2.20 -19.95
N TYR A 539 23.98 2.07 -18.74
CA TYR A 539 22.78 1.29 -18.53
C TYR A 539 21.65 2.13 -17.93
N ARG A 540 20.50 2.16 -18.60
CA ARG A 540 19.28 2.72 -18.01
C ARG A 540 18.54 1.60 -17.30
N THR A 541 18.37 1.76 -16.00
CA THR A 541 17.61 0.80 -15.18
C THR A 541 16.20 0.61 -15.73
N GLY A 542 15.71 -0.62 -15.70
CA GLY A 542 14.34 -0.94 -16.10
C GLY A 542 13.35 -0.36 -15.11
N GLY A 543 12.51 0.60 -15.54
CA GLY A 543 11.36 1.05 -14.76
C GLY A 543 10.26 -0.02 -14.69
N TRP A 544 8.99 0.39 -14.65
CA TRP A 544 7.86 -0.54 -14.66
C TRP A 544 7.87 -1.52 -15.84
N HIS A 545 8.33 -1.08 -17.01
CA HIS A 545 8.48 -1.96 -18.17
C HIS A 545 9.48 -3.09 -17.91
N GLY A 546 10.60 -2.81 -17.24
CA GLY A 546 11.59 -3.81 -16.90
C GLY A 546 11.11 -4.80 -15.85
N LEU A 547 10.35 -4.33 -14.86
CA LEU A 547 9.69 -5.22 -13.90
C LEU A 547 8.68 -6.15 -14.59
N LEU A 548 7.95 -5.68 -15.60
CA LEU A 548 7.02 -6.54 -16.34
C LEU A 548 7.75 -7.57 -17.20
N GLN A 549 8.94 -7.24 -17.72
CA GLN A 549 9.76 -8.19 -18.47
C GLN A 549 10.33 -9.31 -17.59
N THR A 550 10.45 -9.14 -16.27
CA THR A 550 10.81 -10.26 -15.38
C THR A 550 9.75 -11.36 -15.39
N LEU A 551 8.51 -11.03 -15.75
CA LEU A 551 7.39 -11.98 -15.87
C LEU A 551 7.29 -12.60 -17.27
N ASP A 552 8.17 -12.23 -18.19
CA ASP A 552 8.19 -12.75 -19.55
C ASP A 552 8.93 -14.10 -19.60
N LYS A 553 8.25 -15.11 -20.17
CA LYS A 553 8.83 -16.43 -20.45
C LYS A 553 9.97 -16.36 -21.48
N GLY A 554 9.90 -15.38 -22.38
CA GLY A 554 10.88 -15.15 -23.44
C GLY A 554 12.12 -14.38 -23.01
N ALA A 555 12.18 -13.87 -21.78
CA ALA A 555 13.28 -13.02 -21.33
C ALA A 555 14.63 -13.76 -21.37
N THR A 556 15.59 -13.19 -22.12
CA THR A 556 16.99 -13.64 -22.16
C THR A 556 17.87 -12.71 -21.31
N PRO A 557 19.11 -13.12 -20.97
CA PRO A 557 20.07 -12.24 -20.29
C PRO A 557 20.34 -10.93 -21.04
N GLU A 558 20.18 -10.89 -22.35
CA GLU A 558 20.41 -9.68 -23.15
C GLU A 558 19.22 -8.73 -23.13
N THR A 559 18.00 -9.26 -23.02
CA THR A 559 16.78 -8.46 -23.04
C THR A 559 16.34 -8.00 -21.66
N LEU A 560 16.71 -8.72 -20.59
CA LEU A 560 16.19 -8.48 -19.26
C LEU A 560 16.89 -7.29 -18.57
N PRO A 561 16.18 -6.21 -18.23
CA PRO A 561 16.80 -5.04 -17.66
C PRO A 561 17.20 -5.24 -16.19
N VAL A 562 18.31 -4.62 -15.81
CA VAL A 562 18.68 -4.44 -14.39
C VAL A 562 17.67 -3.51 -13.72
N LEU A 563 17.09 -3.97 -12.62
CA LEU A 563 16.13 -3.19 -11.85
C LEU A 563 16.84 -2.15 -10.97
N PRO A 564 16.20 -1.00 -10.73
CA PRO A 564 16.79 0.10 -9.97
C PRO A 564 16.88 -0.24 -8.48
N ALA A 565 17.91 0.27 -7.83
CA ALA A 565 18.22 0.06 -6.42
C ALA A 565 18.37 1.40 -5.71
N THR A 566 17.82 1.51 -4.50
CA THR A 566 17.88 2.75 -3.73
C THR A 566 18.83 2.64 -2.56
N HIS A 567 19.52 3.75 -2.29
CA HIS A 567 20.26 3.94 -1.05
C HIS A 567 19.68 5.15 -0.33
N GLN A 568 19.23 4.97 0.92
CA GLN A 568 18.60 6.02 1.73
C GLN A 568 17.49 6.80 0.98
N GLY A 569 16.66 6.08 0.21
CA GLY A 569 15.53 6.69 -0.53
C GLY A 569 15.92 7.44 -1.81
N ARG A 570 17.18 7.36 -2.25
CA ARG A 570 17.69 7.99 -3.48
C ARG A 570 18.00 6.96 -4.56
N SER A 571 17.70 7.32 -5.81
CA SER A 571 18.06 6.54 -6.99
C SER A 571 19.57 6.59 -7.27
N GLU A 572 20.05 5.63 -8.05
CA GLU A 572 21.44 5.63 -8.53
C GLU A 572 21.73 6.86 -9.39
N ALA A 573 22.90 7.46 -9.18
CA ALA A 573 23.41 8.55 -10.01
C ALA A 573 24.17 8.04 -11.24
N LEU A 574 24.81 6.87 -11.14
CA LEU A 574 25.47 6.19 -12.24
C LEU A 574 25.26 4.68 -12.11
N VAL A 575 24.84 4.05 -13.22
CA VAL A 575 24.80 2.59 -13.36
C VAL A 575 25.56 2.22 -14.63
N MET A 576 26.58 1.40 -14.47
CA MET A 576 27.38 0.87 -15.57
C MET A 576 27.34 -0.65 -15.50
N VAL A 577 27.23 -1.32 -16.64
CA VAL A 577 27.23 -2.78 -16.73
C VAL A 577 28.36 -3.27 -17.61
N ARG A 578 28.85 -4.47 -17.35
CA ARG A 578 29.83 -5.18 -18.19
C ARG A 578 29.41 -6.64 -18.29
N ALA A 579 29.35 -7.17 -19.51
CA ALA A 579 29.08 -8.59 -19.70
C ALA A 579 30.17 -9.43 -19.02
N GLY A 580 29.75 -10.43 -18.24
CA GLY A 580 30.65 -11.35 -17.55
C GLY A 580 31.31 -12.32 -18.53
N ALA A 581 32.39 -12.97 -18.10
CA ALA A 581 33.11 -13.95 -18.91
C ALA A 581 32.26 -15.19 -19.26
N THR A 582 31.24 -15.49 -18.45
CA THR A 582 30.29 -16.58 -18.69
C THR A 582 28.92 -16.03 -19.12
N PRO A 583 28.25 -16.68 -20.09
CA PRO A 583 26.87 -16.33 -20.48
C PRO A 583 25.93 -16.31 -19.27
N GLY A 584 25.11 -15.27 -19.15
CA GLY A 584 24.18 -15.12 -18.03
C GLY A 584 24.79 -14.56 -16.75
N ARG A 585 26.04 -14.08 -16.78
CA ARG A 585 26.61 -13.24 -15.72
C ARG A 585 26.96 -11.87 -16.24
N MET A 586 26.84 -10.85 -15.40
CA MET A 586 27.30 -9.50 -15.70
C MET A 586 27.72 -8.76 -14.44
N THR A 587 28.70 -7.90 -14.57
CA THR A 587 29.16 -7.03 -13.48
C THR A 587 28.43 -5.71 -13.57
N VAL A 588 27.95 -5.21 -12.44
CA VAL A 588 27.23 -3.94 -12.33
C VAL A 588 27.89 -3.06 -11.29
N LEU A 589 28.24 -1.84 -11.70
CA LEU A 589 28.70 -0.77 -10.82
C LEU A 589 27.53 0.21 -10.60
N ARG A 590 27.20 0.47 -9.33
CA ARG A 590 26.18 1.46 -8.94
C ARG A 590 26.80 2.50 -8.03
N LEU A 591 26.55 3.77 -8.31
CA LEU A 591 26.99 4.90 -7.49
C LEU A 591 25.79 5.74 -7.03
N TRP A 592 25.82 6.20 -5.79
CA TRP A 592 24.88 7.10 -5.14
C TRP A 592 25.61 8.32 -4.58
N ALA A 593 24.91 9.44 -4.45
CA ALA A 593 25.47 10.65 -3.84
C ALA A 593 25.71 10.44 -2.33
N ALA A 594 26.90 10.78 -1.85
CA ALA A 594 27.22 10.75 -0.43
C ALA A 594 26.65 11.98 0.31
N PRO A 595 26.37 11.89 1.63
CA PRO A 595 25.93 13.02 2.45
C PRO A 595 27.08 13.99 2.82
N VAL A 596 28.17 13.99 2.06
CA VAL A 596 29.41 14.71 2.35
C VAL A 596 29.89 15.46 1.11
N LYS A 597 30.49 16.64 1.31
CA LYS A 597 31.25 17.39 0.28
C LYS A 597 32.70 17.47 0.67
N LEU A 598 33.58 17.41 -0.34
CA LEU A 598 35.01 17.53 -0.13
C LEU A 598 35.47 18.99 -0.29
N GLU A 599 36.12 19.53 0.74
CA GLU A 599 36.76 20.85 0.74
C GLU A 599 38.28 20.71 0.48
N PRO A 600 38.95 21.69 -0.18
CA PRO A 600 38.48 23.04 -0.55
C PRO A 600 37.81 23.18 -1.95
N GLY A 601 37.49 22.08 -2.65
CA GLY A 601 36.97 22.11 -4.03
C GLY A 601 35.45 22.03 -4.21
N ASP A 602 34.69 21.95 -3.11
CA ASP A 602 33.24 21.65 -3.09
C ASP A 602 32.88 20.40 -3.93
N GLU A 603 33.83 19.45 -4.03
CA GLU A 603 33.72 18.29 -4.91
C GLU A 603 32.68 17.30 -4.38
N PRO A 604 31.83 16.73 -5.24
CA PRO A 604 30.89 15.71 -4.84
C PRO A 604 31.61 14.39 -4.54
N LEU A 605 31.26 13.78 -3.40
CA LEU A 605 31.64 12.42 -3.06
C LEU A 605 30.50 11.47 -3.44
N TRP A 606 30.85 10.34 -4.02
CA TRP A 606 29.94 9.26 -4.40
C TRP A 606 30.31 7.99 -3.66
N ILE A 607 29.31 7.24 -3.24
CA ILE A 607 29.44 5.93 -2.59
C ILE A 607 28.73 4.89 -3.44
N GLY A 608 29.26 3.68 -3.51
CA GLY A 608 28.78 2.70 -4.48
C GLY A 608 29.14 1.27 -4.15
N THR A 609 28.63 0.38 -4.99
CA THR A 609 28.85 -1.05 -4.90
C THR A 609 29.16 -1.63 -6.28
N VAL A 610 30.06 -2.59 -6.33
CA VAL A 610 30.32 -3.43 -7.51
C VAL A 610 29.86 -4.84 -7.19
N GLN A 611 29.02 -5.39 -8.06
CA GLN A 611 28.40 -6.70 -7.85
C GLN A 611 28.38 -7.50 -9.15
N GLU A 612 28.55 -8.80 -9.04
CA GLU A 612 28.23 -9.72 -10.13
C GLU A 612 26.75 -10.13 -10.01
N LEU A 613 26.00 -9.99 -11.10
CA LEU A 613 24.62 -10.41 -11.22
C LEU A 613 24.55 -11.67 -12.10
N GLN A 614 23.86 -12.69 -11.61
CA GLN A 614 23.59 -13.93 -12.33
C GLN A 614 22.12 -13.99 -12.76
N PHE A 615 21.90 -14.26 -14.04
CA PHE A 615 20.58 -14.50 -14.59
C PHE A 615 20.01 -15.79 -14.02
N THR A 616 18.88 -15.68 -13.34
CA THR A 616 18.21 -16.80 -12.69
C THR A 616 16.76 -16.86 -13.15
N ARG A 617 16.31 -18.05 -13.53
CA ARG A 617 14.90 -18.31 -13.89
C ARG A 617 14.28 -19.24 -12.86
N ARG A 618 13.14 -18.86 -12.29
CA ARG A 618 12.30 -19.70 -11.44
C ARG A 618 10.90 -19.85 -12.04
N LEU A 619 10.30 -21.03 -11.88
CA LEU A 619 8.93 -21.36 -12.30
C LEU A 619 8.64 -21.13 -13.80
N ASP A 620 9.66 -21.14 -14.68
CA ASP A 620 9.58 -20.92 -16.14
C ASP A 620 9.02 -19.57 -16.64
N PHE A 621 8.42 -18.75 -15.79
CA PHE A 621 7.87 -17.43 -16.16
C PHE A 621 8.45 -16.28 -15.34
N PHE A 622 9.36 -16.52 -14.40
CA PHE A 622 10.00 -15.46 -13.62
C PHE A 622 11.52 -15.48 -13.84
N SER A 623 12.03 -14.48 -14.56
CA SER A 623 13.45 -14.30 -14.85
C SER A 623 13.96 -13.02 -14.16
N PHE A 624 15.04 -13.11 -13.41
CA PHE A 624 15.59 -11.98 -12.65
C PHE A 624 17.10 -12.06 -12.52
N TRP A 625 17.70 -10.93 -12.14
CA TRP A 625 19.13 -10.83 -11.86
C TRP A 625 19.37 -11.02 -10.35
N GLN A 626 20.05 -12.11 -9.99
CA GLN A 626 20.43 -12.42 -8.62
C GLN A 626 21.86 -11.94 -8.35
N ALA A 627 22.04 -11.08 -7.35
CA ALA A 627 23.37 -10.63 -6.95
C ALA A 627 24.15 -11.74 -6.24
N GLN A 628 25.44 -11.86 -6.56
CA GLN A 628 26.36 -12.83 -6.01
C GLN A 628 27.29 -12.19 -4.95
N PRO A 629 27.67 -12.91 -3.89
CA PRO A 629 28.44 -12.38 -2.76
C PRO A 629 29.96 -12.23 -3.02
N ASP A 630 30.46 -12.47 -4.24
CA ASP A 630 31.91 -12.50 -4.52
C ASP A 630 32.45 -11.11 -4.92
N GLU A 631 32.88 -10.33 -3.92
CA GLU A 631 33.11 -8.88 -4.07
C GLU A 631 34.58 -8.49 -4.29
N ASP A 632 35.54 -9.22 -3.72
CA ASP A 632 36.93 -8.76 -3.66
C ASP A 632 37.63 -8.83 -5.03
N ALA A 633 37.39 -9.89 -5.81
CA ALA A 633 37.96 -10.02 -7.15
C ALA A 633 37.41 -8.94 -8.11
N LEU A 634 36.17 -8.51 -7.90
CA LEU A 634 35.52 -7.48 -8.72
C LEU A 634 36.13 -6.09 -8.46
N LEU A 635 36.54 -5.80 -7.23
CA LEU A 635 37.20 -4.53 -6.88
C LEU A 635 38.55 -4.40 -7.56
N ASP A 636 39.35 -5.47 -7.57
CA ASP A 636 40.67 -5.47 -8.21
C ASP A 636 40.53 -5.34 -9.75
N GLY A 637 39.48 -5.95 -10.34
CA GLY A 637 39.13 -5.76 -11.75
C GLY A 637 38.70 -4.32 -12.09
N LEU A 638 37.81 -3.72 -11.28
CA LEU A 638 37.39 -2.32 -11.46
C LEU A 638 38.58 -1.36 -11.36
N ARG A 639 39.51 -1.61 -10.44
CA ARG A 639 40.74 -0.81 -10.29
C ARG A 639 41.59 -0.84 -11.55
N ALA A 640 41.72 -1.99 -12.22
CA ALA A 640 42.45 -2.11 -13.47
C ALA A 640 41.75 -1.37 -14.62
N ASP A 641 40.42 -1.47 -14.71
CA ASP A 641 39.61 -0.81 -15.74
C ASP A 641 39.68 0.72 -15.63
N LEU A 642 39.88 1.27 -14.44
CA LEU A 642 39.95 2.71 -14.14
C LEU A 642 41.39 3.26 -14.12
N HIS A 643 42.22 2.79 -15.04
CA HIS A 643 43.60 3.22 -15.23
C HIS A 643 43.74 4.76 -15.32
N GLY A 644 44.76 5.31 -14.64
CA GLY A 644 45.06 6.74 -14.62
C GLY A 644 44.31 7.59 -13.58
N MET A 645 43.47 6.98 -12.74
CA MET A 645 42.99 7.61 -11.50
C MET A 645 43.83 7.19 -10.31
N GLU A 646 43.92 8.07 -9.31
CA GLU A 646 44.54 7.70 -8.05
C GLU A 646 43.60 6.76 -7.30
N THR A 647 44.15 5.61 -6.88
CA THR A 647 43.38 4.53 -6.26
C THR A 647 44.01 4.15 -4.93
N ALA A 648 43.17 3.98 -3.91
CA ALA A 648 43.58 3.48 -2.60
C ALA A 648 42.61 2.37 -2.15
N LEU A 649 43.15 1.29 -1.60
CA LEU A 649 42.38 0.18 -1.03
C LEU A 649 42.68 0.08 0.46
N GLY A 650 41.64 0.01 1.28
CA GLY A 650 41.77 -0.17 2.72
C GLY A 650 40.63 -1.02 3.27
N PRO A 651 40.90 -1.88 4.28
CA PRO A 651 39.85 -2.56 5.02
C PRO A 651 39.10 -1.55 5.90
N ARG A 652 37.78 -1.70 6.00
CA ARG A 652 36.94 -0.90 6.89
C ARG A 652 36.97 -1.49 8.30
N ASP A 653 36.99 -0.63 9.32
CA ASP A 653 37.14 -1.06 10.72
C ASP A 653 35.86 -1.73 11.25
N ASP A 654 34.69 -1.38 10.70
CA ASP A 654 33.38 -1.83 11.19
C ASP A 654 33.01 -3.26 10.75
N ASP A 655 33.33 -3.66 9.52
CA ASP A 655 32.94 -4.95 8.93
C ASP A 655 34.07 -5.70 8.22
N GLY A 656 35.30 -5.17 8.26
CA GLY A 656 36.50 -5.80 7.69
C GLY A 656 36.55 -5.82 6.16
N GLN A 657 35.56 -5.23 5.48
CA GLN A 657 35.47 -5.29 4.03
C GLN A 657 36.41 -4.30 3.34
N ARG A 658 36.91 -4.69 2.17
CA ARG A 658 37.80 -3.84 1.36
C ARG A 658 36.98 -2.76 0.66
N VAL A 659 37.41 -1.49 0.80
CA VAL A 659 36.80 -0.36 0.10
C VAL A 659 37.80 0.24 -0.88
N LEU A 660 37.40 0.35 -2.16
CA LEU A 660 38.15 1.01 -3.21
C LEU A 660 37.81 2.50 -3.23
N ARG A 661 38.81 3.34 -2.96
CA ARG A 661 38.72 4.80 -3.01
C ARG A 661 39.37 5.32 -4.29
N LEU A 662 38.66 6.17 -5.00
CA LEU A 662 39.05 6.72 -6.29
C LEU A 662 38.95 8.24 -6.25
N ARG A 663 39.99 8.94 -6.72
CA ARG A 663 39.91 10.39 -6.96
C ARG A 663 40.42 10.73 -8.35
N THR A 664 39.75 11.67 -9.00
CA THR A 664 40.27 12.29 -10.23
C THR A 664 41.55 13.04 -9.86
N ALA A 665 42.67 12.73 -10.51
CA ALA A 665 43.94 13.40 -10.26
C ALA A 665 43.75 14.92 -10.31
N ALA A 666 44.27 15.63 -9.30
CA ALA A 666 44.26 17.08 -9.30
C ALA A 666 44.90 17.59 -10.61
N PRO A 667 44.39 18.64 -11.26
CA PRO A 667 45.17 19.31 -12.29
C PRO A 667 46.47 19.74 -11.63
N GLY A 668 47.57 19.10 -12.04
CA GLY A 668 48.85 19.24 -11.37
C GLY A 668 49.24 20.70 -11.23
N GLY A 669 49.67 21.08 -10.02
CA GLY A 669 50.51 22.25 -9.85
C GLY A 669 51.75 22.08 -10.71
N GLY A 670 51.82 22.87 -11.79
CA GLY A 670 53.03 23.15 -12.55
C GLY A 670 53.44 24.58 -12.28
#